data_AF-A0A849PW37-F1
#
_entry.id   AF-A0A849PW37-F1
#
_cell.length_a   1.000
_cell.length_b   1.000
_cell.length_c   1.000
_cell.angle_alpha   90.00
_cell.angle_beta   90.00
_cell.angle_gamma   90.00
#
_symmetry.space_group_name_H-M   'P 1'
#
loop_
_entity.id
_entity.type
_entity.pdbx_description
1 polymer ?
#
loop_
_entity_poly.entity_id
_entity_poly.type
_entity_poly.pdbx_seq_one_letter_code
_entity_poly.pdbx_strand_id
1 'polypeptide(L)'
;ISNNTISSNNTNSVAVRLDASTSNTIINNNVSAGATCINLESSSNSNNVSDNNISCGGHGFYFDSSSSNIVSNNHGSSDGNGIGLYSSSNTNTFSDNFIISGGEGIRLSGVNSNNITGGSIFSPTTTDYSLFGAGTNNNFINTNFTGQRTISFNAVTTSWFNYNNETDGSIWLKTNIFIVNQYLTRTLTTWSNTTMTWNDTNSTAGLTARYNLTGLLPNTQYSIYNTSSSGTTTQYLTTDAGGILQSFTILLNGNTEIKVIDDTPLNISFVPPTPANDTTTTNTSIEINVSITEANLDEVKFNWNGTNYTILNDSLVLMFNFDNVSALGENDTHVFDVSGYGNDGTVYNGTVMNLTGGKYGGAFEFDGMNDYVETSNNIGFSGTDTRTFSAWFNGGPHTGLWATIVLMGPDDNDNKNFELVISNSHLHFSSWNTYNFEGSIIIGDNVWHHLVITYDGSDLKGYIDGVLDPNIDQSSVTLDTQDSHIFIGGSATGHSSKWLIGTIDEVRIYNRSLSASEIQQLYFTNLNKYDTDKWTLYVNQSKNSTDVLDEGVYTYQAFAKDAFGNQNQTEERTVTIDATNPTITLNYPDNGATLSTSSINFNWTATDNLDASLLCNLTINGTVNQSSIASTSGQYTNYTISGFNDGTYNWNISCWDNASNLNTSLTRNFTVGATYQQINFTEPPTPANDTTTTNTSIEINVSITEPNLNEVKFNWNGTNYTIYNDSLVLMMNFDNVSGIGESYNNSNGTIIVDVSNSGNNGTLYVGADDSGNYTTGKYQGAYNFDGVDDYVALSGTPIIGNDSSFTIASWIKTVNGGMIYTEGYNVNANWNIIFQVDGVTTPYSFRIYFKEDGVWKGETIGTTPVNDSGWHYVVAVQTNKSYREIFIDGVLEDTDTTLIGDMSILNTHNIGVNERTSFATFFNGTIDEVRVWNRSLSSSEIQQLYFMNLNKYDTDKWALYINQSKNSTDGLDDGVYTYQAFAKDSSSNENQTEVRTITVNATADETLPLIYLESPTNNTQNTTDNTP
;
A
#
# COMPACT_ATOMS: atom_id res chain seq x y z
N ILE A 1 -59.94 44.62 45.22
CA ILE A 1 -61.28 44.26 44.70
C ILE A 1 -61.19 42.84 44.17
N SER A 2 -61.93 41.89 44.75
CA SER A 2 -61.87 40.49 44.29
C SER A 2 -63.17 39.72 44.36
N ASN A 3 -63.40 38.83 43.38
CA ASN A 3 -64.57 37.94 43.32
C ASN A 3 -65.93 38.67 43.21
N ASN A 4 -65.99 39.77 42.43
CA ASN A 4 -67.22 40.57 42.28
C ASN A 4 -67.75 40.57 40.83
N THR A 5 -69.03 40.93 40.70
CA THR A 5 -69.60 41.43 39.44
C THR A 5 -69.77 42.95 39.57
N ILE A 6 -69.11 43.71 38.70
CA ILE A 6 -69.08 45.18 38.71
C ILE A 6 -69.64 45.67 37.38
N SER A 7 -70.81 46.29 37.37
CA SER A 7 -71.49 46.70 36.14
C SER A 7 -71.90 48.17 36.17
N SER A 8 -71.72 48.88 35.06
CA SER A 8 -72.24 50.23 34.85
C SER A 8 -72.83 50.41 33.45
N ASN A 9 -74.07 50.92 33.38
CA ASN A 9 -74.90 50.86 32.17
C ASN A 9 -74.98 52.20 31.40
N ASN A 10 -74.21 53.22 31.78
CA ASN A 10 -74.20 54.51 31.10
C ASN A 10 -73.10 54.55 30.03
N THR A 11 -73.37 55.09 28.85
CA THR A 11 -72.41 55.13 27.72
C THR A 11 -71.09 55.83 28.06
N ASN A 12 -71.03 56.66 29.11
CA ASN A 12 -69.82 57.34 29.56
C ASN A 12 -69.28 56.81 30.90
N SER A 13 -69.77 55.66 31.38
CA SER A 13 -69.38 55.17 32.71
C SER A 13 -68.04 54.46 32.73
N VAL A 14 -67.31 54.65 33.83
CA VAL A 14 -66.17 53.83 34.22
C VAL A 14 -66.59 52.85 35.32
N ALA A 15 -66.28 51.55 35.19
CA ALA A 15 -66.66 50.56 36.21
C ALA A 15 -65.71 50.55 37.42
N VAL A 16 -64.40 50.58 37.19
CA VAL A 16 -63.37 50.70 38.23
C VAL A 16 -62.42 51.83 37.85
N ARG A 17 -62.31 52.84 38.72
CA ARG A 17 -61.37 53.95 38.57
C ARG A 17 -60.41 54.01 39.75
N LEU A 18 -59.12 53.95 39.46
CA LEU A 18 -58.05 54.29 40.39
C LEU A 18 -57.49 55.65 39.98
N ASP A 19 -57.48 56.57 40.93
CA ASP A 19 -57.04 57.96 40.74
C ASP A 19 -56.02 58.26 41.85
N ALA A 20 -54.78 58.62 41.46
CA ALA A 20 -53.66 58.85 42.37
C ALA A 20 -53.46 57.76 43.44
N SER A 21 -53.63 56.50 43.05
CA SER A 21 -53.70 55.36 43.98
C SER A 21 -52.65 54.29 43.67
N THR A 22 -51.98 53.75 44.69
CA THR A 22 -50.90 52.77 44.50
C THR A 22 -51.12 51.46 45.26
N SER A 23 -50.48 50.38 44.80
CA SER A 23 -50.47 49.06 45.47
C SER A 23 -51.86 48.42 45.63
N ASN A 24 -52.79 48.69 44.72
CA ASN A 24 -54.11 48.07 44.74
C ASN A 24 -54.11 46.74 43.98
N THR A 25 -54.99 45.82 44.37
CA THR A 25 -55.21 44.55 43.66
C THR A 25 -56.65 44.45 43.16
N ILE A 26 -56.86 44.18 41.87
CA ILE A 26 -58.15 43.93 41.22
C ILE A 26 -58.09 42.54 40.60
N ILE A 27 -58.69 41.53 41.23
CA ILE A 27 -58.52 40.12 40.83
C ILE A 27 -59.83 39.34 40.73
N ASN A 28 -59.99 38.51 39.69
CA ASN A 28 -61.13 37.59 39.56
C ASN A 28 -62.50 38.27 39.61
N ASN A 29 -62.70 39.34 38.82
CA ASN A 29 -63.98 40.05 38.74
C ASN A 29 -64.60 39.94 37.35
N ASN A 30 -65.93 39.93 37.26
CA ASN A 30 -66.68 40.17 36.03
C ASN A 30 -67.00 41.67 35.94
N VAL A 31 -66.38 42.41 35.02
CA VAL A 31 -66.47 43.87 34.93
C VAL A 31 -67.15 44.30 33.63
N SER A 32 -68.20 45.13 33.70
CA SER A 32 -68.84 45.70 32.51
C SER A 32 -69.09 47.19 32.64
N ALA A 33 -68.86 47.95 31.56
CA ALA A 33 -69.03 49.40 31.55
C ALA A 33 -69.43 49.94 30.16
N GLY A 34 -70.25 50.98 30.09
CA GLY A 34 -70.55 51.62 28.80
C GLY A 34 -69.37 52.37 28.15
N ALA A 35 -68.35 52.81 28.92
CA ALA A 35 -67.12 53.38 28.38
C ALA A 35 -65.89 52.56 28.78
N THR A 36 -65.36 52.72 29.99
CA THR A 36 -64.09 52.07 30.39
C THR A 36 -64.31 51.05 31.50
N CYS A 37 -63.85 49.81 31.35
CA CYS A 37 -63.96 48.85 32.45
C CYS A 37 -63.00 49.21 33.58
N ILE A 38 -61.71 49.31 33.30
CA ILE A 38 -60.69 49.59 34.32
C ILE A 38 -59.85 50.80 33.87
N ASN A 39 -59.93 51.89 34.64
CA ASN A 39 -59.20 53.14 34.42
C ASN A 39 -58.20 53.38 35.54
N LEU A 40 -56.91 53.50 35.19
CA LEU A 40 -55.83 53.87 36.08
C LEU A 40 -55.27 55.23 35.63
N GLU A 41 -55.47 56.26 36.43
CA GLU A 41 -55.07 57.61 36.07
C GLU A 41 -54.39 58.37 37.21
N SER A 42 -53.74 59.49 36.83
CA SER A 42 -53.18 60.47 37.75
C SER A 42 -52.15 59.89 38.72
N SER A 43 -51.12 59.21 38.20
CA SER A 43 -50.07 58.52 38.98
C SER A 43 -50.58 57.32 39.78
N SER A 44 -51.54 56.58 39.24
CA SER A 44 -51.97 55.32 39.82
C SER A 44 -50.96 54.21 39.49
N ASN A 45 -49.97 54.06 40.36
CA ASN A 45 -48.79 53.23 40.10
C ASN A 45 -48.76 51.93 40.91
N SER A 46 -48.02 50.92 40.44
CA SER A 46 -47.77 49.69 41.20
C SER A 46 -49.05 48.90 41.57
N ASN A 47 -50.09 48.97 40.74
CA ASN A 47 -51.31 48.21 40.94
C ASN A 47 -51.25 46.86 40.21
N ASN A 48 -51.94 45.85 40.73
CA ASN A 48 -52.07 44.52 40.13
C ASN A 48 -53.52 44.27 39.70
N VAL A 49 -53.73 43.93 38.43
CA VAL A 49 -55.03 43.70 37.82
C VAL A 49 -55.02 42.34 37.11
N SER A 50 -55.57 41.30 37.73
CA SER A 50 -55.47 39.94 37.18
C SER A 50 -56.78 39.16 37.11
N ASP A 51 -56.87 38.19 36.20
CA ASP A 51 -57.96 37.20 36.17
C ASP A 51 -59.37 37.82 36.02
N ASN A 52 -59.48 39.06 35.50
CA ASN A 52 -60.78 39.70 35.34
C ASN A 52 -61.37 39.39 33.96
N ASN A 53 -62.69 39.21 33.90
CA ASN A 53 -63.45 39.09 32.67
C ASN A 53 -64.17 40.41 32.37
N ILE A 54 -63.84 41.07 31.27
CA ILE A 54 -64.27 42.44 30.96
C ILE A 54 -65.23 42.52 29.75
N SER A 55 -66.16 43.47 29.77
CA SER A 55 -67.03 43.78 28.63
C SER A 55 -67.38 45.26 28.59
N CYS A 56 -66.77 46.01 27.67
CA CYS A 56 -66.76 47.48 27.73
C CYS A 56 -67.14 48.13 26.39
N GLY A 57 -67.95 49.20 26.40
CA GLY A 57 -68.32 49.94 25.18
C GLY A 57 -67.24 50.89 24.63
N GLY A 58 -66.14 51.10 25.37
CA GLY A 58 -65.02 51.95 25.01
C GLY A 58 -63.69 51.24 25.27
N HIS A 59 -63.01 51.57 26.37
CA HIS A 59 -61.72 50.94 26.71
C HIS A 59 -61.87 49.72 27.60
N GLY A 60 -61.14 48.64 27.29
CA GLY A 60 -60.94 47.55 28.24
C GLY A 60 -60.17 48.06 29.45
N PHE A 61 -58.94 48.47 29.17
CA PHE A 61 -58.04 49.10 30.13
C PHE A 61 -57.54 50.45 29.62
N TYR A 62 -57.64 51.47 30.46
CA TYR A 62 -57.16 52.82 30.15
C TYR A 62 -56.15 53.26 31.20
N PHE A 63 -54.99 53.71 30.74
CA PHE A 63 -53.91 54.21 31.56
C PHE A 63 -53.52 55.61 31.12
N ASP A 64 -53.56 56.55 32.05
CA ASP A 64 -53.11 57.92 31.83
C ASP A 64 -52.18 58.35 32.95
N SER A 65 -50.94 58.69 32.61
CA SER A 65 -49.90 59.05 33.57
C SER A 65 -49.76 58.03 34.70
N SER A 66 -49.85 56.72 34.39
CA SER A 66 -49.90 55.63 35.38
C SER A 66 -48.90 54.53 35.01
N SER A 67 -48.00 54.21 35.94
CA SER A 67 -46.78 53.45 35.68
C SER A 67 -46.57 52.27 36.63
N SER A 68 -45.72 51.32 36.23
CA SER A 68 -45.35 50.16 37.07
C SER A 68 -46.53 49.25 37.46
N ASN A 69 -47.63 49.27 36.71
CA ASN A 69 -48.77 48.39 36.97
C ASN A 69 -48.56 47.03 36.30
N ILE A 70 -49.14 45.98 36.89
CA ILE A 70 -49.16 44.62 36.37
C ILE A 70 -50.60 44.29 36.00
N VAL A 71 -50.83 43.86 34.76
CA VAL A 71 -52.14 43.47 34.24
C VAL A 71 -52.02 42.07 33.64
N SER A 72 -52.59 41.04 34.26
CA SER A 72 -52.34 39.66 33.85
C SER A 72 -53.56 38.77 33.73
N ASN A 73 -53.58 37.83 32.77
CA ASN A 73 -54.64 36.82 32.62
C ASN A 73 -56.08 37.39 32.58
N ASN A 74 -56.28 38.59 32.03
CA ASN A 74 -57.62 39.16 31.89
C ASN A 74 -58.22 38.74 30.55
N HIS A 75 -59.53 38.48 30.53
CA HIS A 75 -60.27 37.98 29.37
C HIS A 75 -61.41 38.93 29.03
N GLY A 76 -61.87 38.96 27.77
CA GLY A 76 -63.13 39.60 27.42
C GLY A 76 -63.09 40.46 26.16
N SER A 77 -63.91 41.52 26.12
CA SER A 77 -64.07 42.35 24.93
C SER A 77 -64.24 43.84 25.22
N SER A 78 -63.84 44.66 24.26
CA SER A 78 -64.12 46.10 24.23
C SER A 78 -64.59 46.54 22.85
N ASP A 79 -65.58 47.45 22.75
CA ASP A 79 -66.00 47.99 21.46
C ASP A 79 -65.03 49.07 20.93
N GLY A 80 -64.36 49.80 21.82
CA GLY A 80 -63.22 50.68 21.52
C GLY A 80 -61.90 49.95 21.78
N ASN A 81 -60.84 50.66 22.20
CA ASN A 81 -59.52 50.03 22.31
C ASN A 81 -59.42 49.03 23.46
N GLY A 82 -58.75 47.89 23.25
CA GLY A 82 -58.51 46.89 24.28
C GLY A 82 -57.69 47.47 25.43
N ILE A 83 -56.49 47.97 25.12
CA ILE A 83 -55.62 48.67 26.07
C ILE A 83 -55.17 50.00 25.48
N GLY A 84 -55.35 51.09 26.23
CA GLY A 84 -54.83 52.41 25.89
C GLY A 84 -53.83 52.92 26.93
N LEU A 85 -52.61 53.22 26.49
CA LEU A 85 -51.55 53.81 27.31
C LEU A 85 -51.23 55.23 26.83
N TYR A 86 -51.41 56.21 27.72
CA TYR A 86 -51.29 57.64 27.41
C TYR A 86 -50.40 58.38 28.42
N SER A 87 -49.92 59.56 28.02
CA SER A 87 -49.29 60.57 28.88
C SER A 87 -48.19 60.05 29.81
N SER A 88 -47.16 59.37 29.28
CA SER A 88 -46.06 58.81 30.10
C SER A 88 -46.48 57.67 31.04
N SER A 89 -47.52 56.91 30.70
CA SER A 89 -47.82 55.61 31.34
C SER A 89 -46.75 54.59 30.96
N ASN A 90 -45.69 54.52 31.76
CA ASN A 90 -44.46 53.77 31.47
C ASN A 90 -44.31 52.57 32.41
N THR A 91 -43.36 51.68 32.13
CA THR A 91 -42.99 50.57 33.04
C THR A 91 -44.13 49.63 33.42
N ASN A 92 -45.25 49.62 32.69
CA ASN A 92 -46.35 48.69 32.93
C ASN A 92 -46.06 47.33 32.29
N THR A 93 -46.54 46.26 32.91
CA THR A 93 -46.40 44.88 32.45
C THR A 93 -47.78 44.30 32.17
N PHE A 94 -48.00 43.80 30.97
CA PHE A 94 -49.24 43.16 30.54
C PHE A 94 -48.92 41.71 30.17
N SER A 95 -49.43 40.72 30.91
CA SER A 95 -49.17 39.32 30.63
C SER A 95 -50.42 38.47 30.36
N ASP A 96 -50.45 37.66 29.31
CA ASP A 96 -51.51 36.66 29.06
C ASP A 96 -52.94 37.22 29.03
N ASN A 97 -53.13 38.44 28.54
CA ASN A 97 -54.46 39.05 28.43
C ASN A 97 -55.10 38.70 27.08
N PHE A 98 -56.36 38.30 27.07
CA PHE A 98 -57.13 37.92 25.89
C PHE A 98 -58.32 38.85 25.70
N ILE A 99 -58.13 39.91 24.91
CA ILE A 99 -59.13 40.97 24.73
C ILE A 99 -59.41 41.14 23.24
N ILE A 100 -60.68 40.96 22.86
CA ILE A 100 -61.16 41.25 21.51
C ILE A 100 -61.61 42.72 21.47
N SER A 101 -60.94 43.53 20.65
CA SER A 101 -61.17 44.98 20.55
C SER A 101 -61.87 45.36 19.24
N GLY A 102 -62.98 46.10 19.31
CA GLY A 102 -63.63 46.70 18.13
C GLY A 102 -62.91 47.94 17.60
N GLY A 103 -62.07 48.57 18.44
CA GLY A 103 -61.13 49.64 18.09
C GLY A 103 -59.69 49.12 17.95
N GLU A 104 -58.69 49.89 18.35
CA GLU A 104 -57.28 49.44 18.31
C GLU A 104 -57.06 48.35 19.37
N GLY A 105 -56.28 47.31 19.10
CA GLY A 105 -55.97 46.29 20.11
C GLY A 105 -55.24 46.94 21.31
N ILE A 106 -54.04 47.43 21.04
CA ILE A 106 -53.20 48.18 21.98
C ILE A 106 -52.80 49.51 21.34
N ARG A 107 -53.05 50.60 22.06
CA ARG A 107 -52.63 51.94 21.66
C ARG A 107 -51.55 52.47 22.59
N LEU A 108 -50.40 52.84 22.02
CA LEU A 108 -49.27 53.43 22.73
C LEU A 108 -49.09 54.90 22.28
N SER A 109 -49.36 55.85 23.17
CA SER A 109 -49.30 57.28 22.86
C SER A 109 -48.37 58.04 23.79
N GLY A 110 -47.14 58.31 23.33
CA GLY A 110 -46.12 59.03 24.10
C GLY A 110 -45.66 58.27 25.34
N VAL A 111 -45.54 56.94 25.23
CA VAL A 111 -45.18 56.02 26.33
C VAL A 111 -43.91 55.22 25.99
N ASN A 112 -43.23 54.72 27.02
CA ASN A 112 -41.99 53.97 26.91
C ASN A 112 -41.86 52.90 28.01
N SER A 113 -40.97 51.94 27.79
CA SER A 113 -40.59 50.93 28.79
C SER A 113 -41.74 50.04 29.27
N ASN A 114 -42.80 49.85 28.47
CA ASN A 114 -43.87 48.92 28.81
C ASN A 114 -43.58 47.52 28.24
N ASN A 115 -43.92 46.46 28.97
CA ASN A 115 -43.76 45.08 28.54
C ASN A 115 -45.12 44.46 28.29
N ILE A 116 -45.31 43.86 27.13
CA ILE A 116 -46.53 43.15 26.73
C ILE A 116 -46.10 41.74 26.34
N THR A 117 -46.50 40.74 27.13
CA THR A 117 -45.99 39.36 27.05
C THR A 117 -47.13 38.36 27.02
N GLY A 118 -47.22 37.42 26.08
CA GLY A 118 -48.32 36.44 26.12
C GLY A 118 -49.72 37.03 25.89
N GLY A 119 -50.68 36.15 25.60
CA GLY A 119 -52.08 36.53 25.37
C GLY A 119 -52.36 37.20 24.03
N SER A 120 -53.65 37.27 23.66
CA SER A 120 -54.10 37.82 22.38
C SER A 120 -54.97 39.07 22.59
N ILE A 121 -54.37 40.25 22.47
CA ILE A 121 -55.11 41.52 22.38
C ILE A 121 -55.08 41.95 20.92
N PHE A 122 -56.18 41.74 20.21
CA PHE A 122 -56.22 41.95 18.76
C PHE A 122 -57.50 42.66 18.33
N SER A 123 -57.41 43.32 17.18
CA SER A 123 -58.54 44.01 16.56
C SER A 123 -58.89 43.35 15.23
N PRO A 124 -60.08 42.74 15.09
CA PRO A 124 -60.51 42.16 13.81
C PRO A 124 -60.92 43.23 12.79
N THR A 125 -61.09 44.48 13.20
CA THR A 125 -61.69 45.57 12.40
C THR A 125 -60.71 46.69 12.04
N THR A 126 -59.61 46.85 12.79
CA THR A 126 -58.65 47.95 12.60
C THR A 126 -57.20 47.47 12.65
N THR A 127 -56.43 47.84 13.67
CA THR A 127 -55.03 47.49 13.87
C THR A 127 -54.80 46.90 15.25
N ASP A 128 -53.97 45.88 15.33
CA ASP A 128 -53.59 45.25 16.60
C ASP A 128 -52.79 46.21 17.46
N TYR A 129 -51.88 46.96 16.83
CA TYR A 129 -51.02 47.92 17.49
C TYR A 129 -51.09 49.29 16.82
N SER A 130 -51.27 50.33 17.62
CA SER A 130 -51.25 51.72 17.14
C SER A 130 -50.21 52.50 17.93
N LEU A 131 -49.20 53.00 17.24
CA LEU A 131 -48.01 53.63 17.82
C LEU A 131 -47.97 55.12 17.48
N PHE A 132 -47.99 55.95 18.51
CA PHE A 132 -47.99 57.42 18.42
C PHE A 132 -46.87 57.99 19.30
N GLY A 133 -45.68 58.17 18.71
CA GLY A 133 -44.49 58.61 19.44
C GLY A 133 -44.08 57.63 20.54
N ALA A 134 -44.26 56.32 20.30
CA ALA A 134 -43.87 55.27 21.24
C ALA A 134 -42.33 55.18 21.34
N GLY A 135 -41.82 55.20 22.57
CA GLY A 135 -40.38 55.12 22.86
C GLY A 135 -39.76 53.75 22.56
N THR A 136 -38.42 53.69 22.64
CA THR A 136 -37.56 52.57 22.22
C THR A 136 -37.76 51.25 22.97
N ASN A 137 -38.34 51.30 24.17
CA ASN A 137 -38.31 50.19 25.12
C ASN A 137 -39.70 49.62 25.39
N ASN A 138 -40.69 49.89 24.52
CA ASN A 138 -41.96 49.18 24.59
C ASN A 138 -41.78 47.80 23.93
N ASN A 139 -41.75 46.75 24.75
CA ASN A 139 -41.42 45.39 24.34
C ASN A 139 -42.69 44.56 24.16
N PHE A 140 -42.78 43.88 23.02
CA PHE A 140 -43.83 42.93 22.70
C PHE A 140 -43.19 41.54 22.57
N ILE A 141 -43.49 40.62 23.49
CA ILE A 141 -42.80 39.33 23.65
C ILE A 141 -43.81 38.19 23.60
N ASN A 142 -43.56 37.13 22.83
CA ASN A 142 -44.34 35.89 22.81
C ASN A 142 -45.86 36.12 22.93
N THR A 143 -46.42 36.96 22.06
CA THR A 143 -47.82 37.38 22.16
C THR A 143 -48.79 36.32 21.58
N ASN A 144 -48.35 35.06 21.50
CA ASN A 144 -49.09 33.92 20.93
C ASN A 144 -49.63 34.20 19.53
N PHE A 145 -48.77 34.69 18.64
CA PHE A 145 -49.15 35.10 17.30
C PHE A 145 -49.04 33.98 16.29
N THR A 146 -50.19 33.41 15.90
CA THR A 146 -50.29 32.37 14.85
C THR A 146 -50.78 32.91 13.49
N GLY A 147 -50.84 34.24 13.31
CA GLY A 147 -51.36 34.86 12.08
C GLY A 147 -50.84 36.27 11.83
N GLN A 148 -51.34 36.88 10.75
CA GLN A 148 -50.99 38.23 10.29
C GLN A 148 -51.19 39.30 11.39
N ARG A 149 -50.28 40.28 11.50
CA ARG A 149 -50.39 41.38 12.47
C ARG A 149 -50.32 42.75 11.83
N THR A 150 -51.22 43.63 12.24
CA THR A 150 -51.34 44.96 11.67
C THR A 150 -50.87 46.03 12.66
N ILE A 151 -49.77 46.71 12.31
CA ILE A 151 -49.17 47.78 13.12
C ILE A 151 -49.32 49.11 12.40
N SER A 152 -49.93 50.09 13.08
CA SER A 152 -50.08 51.46 12.59
C SER A 152 -49.04 52.38 13.23
N PHE A 153 -48.34 53.15 12.40
CA PHE A 153 -47.39 54.19 12.80
C PHE A 153 -47.96 55.55 12.38
N ASN A 154 -48.09 56.49 13.32
CA ASN A 154 -48.76 57.78 13.07
C ASN A 154 -47.85 59.00 13.30
N ALA A 155 -48.15 60.10 12.60
CA ALA A 155 -47.26 61.21 12.32
C ALA A 155 -47.24 62.33 13.36
N VAL A 156 -46.42 62.16 14.39
CA VAL A 156 -45.92 63.32 15.16
C VAL A 156 -44.42 63.21 15.44
N THR A 157 -43.89 62.00 15.67
CA THR A 157 -42.47 61.73 15.99
C THR A 157 -42.07 60.29 15.63
N THR A 158 -40.77 59.94 15.71
CA THR A 158 -40.27 58.56 15.57
C THR A 158 -40.96 57.62 16.56
N SER A 159 -41.55 56.54 16.06
CA SER A 159 -42.13 55.48 16.90
C SER A 159 -41.32 54.21 16.75
N TRP A 160 -41.08 53.53 17.86
CA TRP A 160 -40.39 52.24 17.91
C TRP A 160 -41.38 51.11 18.12
N PHE A 161 -41.12 50.01 17.41
CA PHE A 161 -41.77 48.73 17.63
C PHE A 161 -40.64 47.74 17.97
N ASN A 162 -40.61 47.30 19.22
CA ASN A 162 -39.62 46.33 19.71
C ASN A 162 -40.32 44.98 19.96
N TYR A 163 -40.09 44.03 19.06
CA TYR A 163 -40.88 42.81 18.98
C TYR A 163 -39.99 41.57 19.00
N ASN A 164 -40.45 40.55 19.73
CA ASN A 164 -39.83 39.24 19.84
C ASN A 164 -40.94 38.20 19.93
N ASN A 165 -40.96 37.23 19.04
CA ASN A 165 -42.00 36.20 18.99
C ASN A 165 -41.45 34.78 19.05
N GLU A 166 -40.14 34.65 19.28
CA GLU A 166 -39.52 33.35 19.43
C GLU A 166 -39.79 32.84 20.86
N THR A 167 -40.02 31.54 20.99
CA THR A 167 -40.26 30.87 22.27
C THR A 167 -39.06 30.94 23.21
N ASP A 168 -37.85 31.06 22.65
CA ASP A 168 -36.57 31.20 23.36
C ASP A 168 -36.17 32.67 23.63
N GLY A 169 -36.89 33.64 23.04
CA GLY A 169 -36.57 35.06 23.14
C GLY A 169 -35.26 35.48 22.46
N SER A 170 -34.70 34.67 21.58
CA SER A 170 -33.35 34.88 21.03
C SER A 170 -33.26 36.11 20.12
N ILE A 171 -34.17 36.27 19.15
CA ILE A 171 -34.08 37.32 18.14
C ILE A 171 -35.06 38.48 18.41
N TRP A 172 -34.52 39.70 18.46
CA TRP A 172 -35.33 40.91 18.61
C TRP A 172 -35.35 41.75 17.33
N LEU A 173 -36.55 42.15 16.94
CA LEU A 173 -36.76 43.21 15.98
C LEU A 173 -36.95 44.55 16.68
N LYS A 174 -35.96 45.42 16.56
CA LYS A 174 -36.12 46.84 16.87
C LYS A 174 -36.26 47.60 15.57
N THR A 175 -37.50 47.92 15.20
CA THR A 175 -37.75 48.79 14.05
C THR A 175 -38.21 50.17 14.51
N ASN A 176 -37.62 51.19 13.92
CA ASN A 176 -38.14 52.54 14.03
C ASN A 176 -38.59 53.03 12.66
N ILE A 177 -39.67 53.80 12.68
CA ILE A 177 -40.19 54.42 11.48
C ILE A 177 -40.31 55.90 11.75
N PHE A 178 -39.64 56.68 10.91
CA PHE A 178 -39.76 58.12 10.93
C PHE A 178 -40.75 58.55 9.85
N ILE A 179 -41.87 59.10 10.29
CA ILE A 179 -42.95 59.55 9.41
C ILE A 179 -43.35 60.96 9.81
N VAL A 180 -43.38 61.88 8.85
CA VAL A 180 -43.80 63.28 9.07
C VAL A 180 -45.11 63.52 8.33
N ASN A 181 -46.16 63.89 9.06
CA ASN A 181 -47.51 64.19 8.57
C ASN A 181 -48.19 63.10 7.70
N GLN A 182 -47.88 61.82 7.92
CA GLN A 182 -48.53 60.67 7.28
C GLN A 182 -48.79 59.49 8.23
N TYR A 183 -49.53 58.48 7.76
CA TYR A 183 -49.74 57.22 8.47
C TYR A 183 -49.21 56.06 7.63
N LEU A 184 -48.60 55.08 8.29
CA LEU A 184 -48.15 53.84 7.66
C LEU A 184 -48.75 52.67 8.41
N THR A 185 -49.44 51.79 7.69
CA THR A 185 -49.94 50.54 8.24
C THR A 185 -49.10 49.41 7.68
N ARG A 186 -48.34 48.77 8.56
CA ARG A 186 -47.45 47.66 8.23
C ARG A 186 -48.05 46.37 8.72
N THR A 187 -48.05 45.40 7.84
CA THR A 187 -48.56 44.08 8.16
C THR A 187 -47.42 43.08 8.21
N LEU A 188 -47.11 42.55 9.38
CA LEU A 188 -46.16 41.44 9.49
C LEU A 188 -46.87 40.14 9.09
N THR A 189 -46.42 39.54 7.98
CA THR A 189 -47.04 38.34 7.37
C THR A 189 -46.23 37.08 7.62
N THR A 190 -44.89 37.20 7.61
CA THR A 190 -43.95 36.13 7.92
C THR A 190 -42.84 36.68 8.79
N TRP A 191 -42.44 35.93 9.80
CA TRP A 191 -41.30 36.22 10.68
C TRP A 191 -40.58 34.90 10.97
N SER A 192 -39.26 34.91 10.86
CA SER A 192 -38.34 33.82 11.19
C SER A 192 -36.95 34.41 11.44
N ASN A 193 -36.01 33.58 11.90
CA ASN A 193 -34.60 33.95 12.07
C ASN A 193 -33.92 34.45 10.78
N THR A 194 -34.40 34.07 9.60
CA THR A 194 -33.78 34.39 8.30
C THR A 194 -34.64 35.25 7.39
N THR A 195 -35.96 35.30 7.60
CA THR A 195 -36.90 35.98 6.69
C THR A 195 -37.97 36.74 7.44
N MET A 196 -38.17 37.99 7.04
CA MET A 196 -39.25 38.86 7.49
C MET A 196 -40.00 39.42 6.29
N THR A 197 -41.32 39.27 6.27
CA THR A 197 -42.16 39.77 5.17
C THR A 197 -43.21 40.75 5.67
N TRP A 198 -43.15 41.96 5.13
CA TRP A 198 -44.06 43.06 5.42
C TRP A 198 -44.94 43.40 4.21
N ASN A 199 -46.24 43.52 4.45
CA ASN A 199 -47.17 44.13 3.50
C ASN A 199 -47.54 45.53 4.00
N ASP A 200 -47.02 46.55 3.32
CA ASP A 200 -47.15 47.94 3.71
C ASP A 200 -48.28 48.60 2.91
N THR A 201 -49.25 49.18 3.61
CA THR A 201 -50.35 49.95 3.01
C THR A 201 -50.23 51.42 3.40
N ASN A 202 -50.62 52.32 2.49
CA ASN A 202 -50.49 53.77 2.62
C ASN A 202 -49.03 54.28 2.63
N SER A 203 -48.07 53.48 2.13
CA SER A 203 -46.69 53.92 1.91
C SER A 203 -46.62 54.91 0.74
N THR A 204 -46.26 56.16 1.00
CA THR A 204 -45.86 57.10 -0.07
C THR A 204 -44.38 56.97 -0.39
N ALA A 205 -43.95 57.40 -1.58
CA ALA A 205 -42.56 57.35 -1.99
C ALA A 205 -41.67 58.17 -1.04
N GLY A 206 -40.57 57.56 -0.56
CA GLY A 206 -39.55 58.24 0.26
C GLY A 206 -39.61 57.97 1.77
N LEU A 207 -40.49 57.09 2.25
CA LEU A 207 -40.46 56.61 3.63
C LEU A 207 -39.27 55.68 3.86
N THR A 208 -38.62 55.83 5.02
CA THR A 208 -37.53 54.95 5.45
C THR A 208 -37.87 54.26 6.76
N ALA A 209 -37.45 53.01 6.88
CA ALA A 209 -37.46 52.28 8.14
C ALA A 209 -36.03 51.94 8.53
N ARG A 210 -35.68 52.21 9.79
CA ARG A 210 -34.42 51.77 10.38
C ARG A 210 -34.67 50.49 11.15
N TYR A 211 -33.79 49.54 10.96
CA TYR A 211 -33.81 48.24 11.63
C TYR A 211 -32.58 48.13 12.52
N ASN A 212 -32.78 47.51 13.67
CA ASN A 212 -31.73 47.02 14.54
C ASN A 212 -32.15 45.60 14.95
N LEU A 213 -31.38 44.61 14.49
CA LEU A 213 -31.60 43.20 14.77
C LEU A 213 -30.60 42.79 15.82
N THR A 214 -31.07 42.13 16.87
CA THR A 214 -30.21 41.59 17.93
C THR A 214 -30.53 40.11 18.13
N GLY A 215 -29.59 39.35 18.67
CA GLY A 215 -29.74 37.90 18.83
C GLY A 215 -29.27 37.09 17.63
N LEU A 216 -28.53 37.72 16.72
CA LEU A 216 -27.82 37.04 15.65
C LEU A 216 -26.48 36.51 16.19
N LEU A 217 -25.83 35.60 15.47
CA LEU A 217 -24.49 35.14 15.83
C LEU A 217 -23.50 36.31 15.97
N PRO A 218 -22.64 36.33 17.02
CA PRO A 218 -21.62 37.37 17.19
C PRO A 218 -20.54 37.35 16.11
N ASN A 219 -20.07 38.52 15.68
CA ASN A 219 -19.00 38.68 14.68
C ASN A 219 -19.26 37.99 13.32
N THR A 220 -20.50 37.65 13.01
CA THR A 220 -20.92 36.93 11.81
C THR A 220 -21.34 37.91 10.71
N GLN A 221 -20.94 37.62 9.47
CA GLN A 221 -21.33 38.41 8.31
C GLN A 221 -22.69 37.94 7.80
N TYR A 222 -23.60 38.89 7.61
CA TYR A 222 -24.93 38.64 7.07
C TYR A 222 -25.19 39.45 5.79
N SER A 223 -25.85 38.80 4.84
CA SER A 223 -26.47 39.44 3.68
C SER A 223 -27.92 39.82 3.98
N ILE A 224 -28.23 41.10 3.77
CA ILE A 224 -29.59 41.64 3.87
C ILE A 224 -30.13 41.91 2.48
N TYR A 225 -31.15 41.16 2.09
CA TYR A 225 -31.87 41.35 0.82
C TYR A 225 -33.13 42.16 1.06
N ASN A 226 -33.31 43.24 0.31
CA ASN A 226 -34.56 43.99 0.25
C ASN A 226 -35.15 43.90 -1.16
N THR A 227 -36.39 43.40 -1.28
CA THR A 227 -37.07 43.18 -2.57
C THR A 227 -38.18 44.19 -2.86
N SER A 228 -38.20 45.35 -2.18
CA SER A 228 -39.35 46.27 -2.16
C SER A 228 -39.81 46.89 -3.50
N SER A 229 -39.05 46.79 -4.61
CA SER A 229 -39.52 47.06 -6.00
C SER A 229 -38.43 46.76 -7.05
N SER A 230 -38.79 46.21 -8.23
CA SER A 230 -38.03 45.94 -9.50
C SER A 230 -36.50 45.73 -9.51
N GLY A 231 -35.86 45.52 -8.37
CA GLY A 231 -34.43 45.29 -8.20
C GLY A 231 -34.11 45.00 -6.74
N THR A 232 -33.47 43.86 -6.49
CA THR A 232 -33.02 43.47 -5.15
C THR A 232 -31.79 44.28 -4.78
N THR A 233 -31.81 44.99 -3.65
CA THR A 233 -30.60 45.58 -3.08
C THR A 233 -30.06 44.64 -2.00
N THR A 234 -28.78 44.27 -2.09
CA THR A 234 -28.07 43.49 -1.08
C THR A 234 -27.14 44.39 -0.29
N GLN A 235 -27.19 44.31 1.03
CA GLN A 235 -26.21 44.94 1.95
C GLN A 235 -25.53 43.84 2.75
N TYR A 236 -24.21 43.95 2.93
CA TYR A 236 -23.44 43.06 3.78
C TYR A 236 -23.12 43.78 5.10
N LEU A 237 -23.49 43.19 6.23
CA LEU A 237 -23.27 43.75 7.55
C LEU A 237 -22.72 42.67 8.47
N THR A 238 -21.80 43.04 9.36
CA THR A 238 -21.25 42.15 10.38
C THR A 238 -21.86 42.51 11.73
N THR A 239 -22.25 41.51 12.51
CA THR A 239 -22.67 41.71 13.90
C THR A 239 -21.49 42.07 14.79
N ASP A 240 -21.75 42.76 15.91
CA ASP A 240 -20.74 42.94 16.94
C ASP A 240 -20.59 41.68 17.83
N ALA A 241 -19.71 41.77 18.83
CA ALA A 241 -19.48 40.69 19.80
C ALA A 241 -20.72 40.33 20.65
N GLY A 242 -21.77 41.15 20.64
CA GLY A 242 -23.04 40.89 21.32
C GLY A 242 -24.14 40.35 20.39
N GLY A 243 -23.81 40.00 19.13
CA GLY A 243 -24.81 39.52 18.18
C GLY A 243 -25.76 40.60 17.69
N ILE A 244 -25.35 41.88 17.77
CA ILE A 244 -26.14 43.02 17.30
C ILE A 244 -25.70 43.38 15.89
N LEU A 245 -26.64 43.35 14.95
CA LEU A 245 -26.39 43.82 13.60
C LEU A 245 -26.35 45.35 13.59
N GLN A 246 -25.32 45.93 12.98
CA GLN A 246 -25.26 47.38 12.80
C GLN A 246 -26.57 47.88 12.17
N SER A 247 -27.17 48.92 12.76
CA SER A 247 -28.47 49.37 12.32
C SER A 247 -28.45 49.79 10.85
N PHE A 248 -29.39 49.31 10.06
CA PHE A 248 -29.48 49.61 8.64
C PHE A 248 -30.79 50.31 8.31
N THR A 249 -30.81 51.04 7.19
CA THR A 249 -31.98 51.78 6.73
C THR A 249 -32.39 51.28 5.36
N ILE A 250 -33.68 51.02 5.17
CA ILE A 250 -34.24 50.65 3.87
C ILE A 250 -35.31 51.66 3.44
N LEU A 251 -35.50 51.76 2.12
CA LEU A 251 -36.60 52.51 1.52
C LEU A 251 -37.85 51.62 1.44
N LEU A 252 -38.98 52.13 1.90
CA LEU A 252 -40.28 51.45 1.84
C LEU A 252 -41.00 51.83 0.54
N ASN A 253 -41.15 50.88 -0.39
CA ASN A 253 -41.78 51.08 -1.71
C ASN A 253 -42.90 50.05 -1.99
N GLY A 254 -43.76 49.77 -1.00
CA GLY A 254 -44.80 48.75 -1.07
C GLY A 254 -44.42 47.49 -0.30
N ASN A 255 -44.79 46.30 -0.80
CA ASN A 255 -44.46 45.03 -0.14
C ASN A 255 -42.94 44.91 0.04
N THR A 256 -42.50 44.70 1.27
CA THR A 256 -41.09 44.68 1.65
C THR A 256 -40.75 43.33 2.27
N GLU A 257 -39.93 42.54 1.58
CA GLU A 257 -39.31 41.34 2.16
C GLU A 257 -37.86 41.67 2.56
N ILE A 258 -37.50 41.29 3.78
CA ILE A 258 -36.13 41.36 4.30
C ILE A 258 -35.68 39.93 4.54
N LYS A 259 -34.62 39.50 3.86
CA LYS A 259 -33.93 38.23 4.17
C LYS A 259 -32.58 38.51 4.77
N VAL A 260 -32.27 37.84 5.88
CA VAL A 260 -31.00 37.85 6.57
C VAL A 260 -30.39 36.48 6.38
N ILE A 261 -29.29 36.41 5.65
CA ILE A 261 -28.59 35.16 5.34
C ILE A 261 -27.22 35.23 5.99
N ASP A 262 -26.85 34.21 6.76
CA ASP A 262 -25.48 34.03 7.24
C ASP A 262 -24.58 33.69 6.05
N ASP A 263 -23.54 34.49 5.82
CA ASP A 263 -22.56 34.25 4.74
C ASP A 263 -21.26 33.64 5.29
N THR A 264 -21.18 33.29 6.57
CA THR A 264 -19.96 32.73 7.14
C THR A 264 -19.69 31.33 6.59
N PRO A 265 -18.50 31.11 5.99
CA PRO A 265 -18.17 29.81 5.45
C PRO A 265 -17.83 28.86 6.59
N LEU A 266 -18.64 27.81 6.77
CA LEU A 266 -18.34 26.76 7.72
C LEU A 266 -17.07 26.00 7.30
N ASN A 267 -16.22 25.69 8.26
CA ASN A 267 -14.98 24.96 8.01
C ASN A 267 -15.14 23.51 8.45
N ILE A 268 -14.85 22.58 7.55
CA ILE A 268 -14.83 21.14 7.82
C ILE A 268 -13.60 20.53 7.14
N SER A 269 -12.83 19.73 7.86
CA SER A 269 -11.63 19.11 7.31
C SER A 269 -11.25 17.83 8.06
N PHE A 270 -10.60 16.90 7.37
CA PHE A 270 -9.95 15.77 8.02
C PHE A 270 -8.71 16.20 8.80
N VAL A 271 -8.54 15.65 9.99
CA VAL A 271 -7.38 15.88 10.86
C VAL A 271 -6.70 14.56 11.22
N PRO A 272 -5.37 14.54 11.49
CA PRO A 272 -4.68 13.33 11.90
C PRO A 272 -5.31 12.68 13.17
N PRO A 273 -5.25 11.35 13.32
CA PRO A 273 -4.53 10.39 12.48
C PRO A 273 -5.36 9.83 11.30
N THR A 274 -6.37 10.56 10.78
CA THR A 274 -7.11 10.13 9.57
C THR A 274 -6.16 9.73 8.43
N PRO A 275 -6.34 8.55 7.82
CA PRO A 275 -5.53 8.12 6.68
C PRO A 275 -5.52 9.16 5.55
N ALA A 276 -4.39 9.28 4.87
CA ALA A 276 -4.32 10.07 3.65
C ALA A 276 -5.20 9.44 2.55
N ASN A 277 -5.55 10.21 1.52
CA ASN A 277 -6.23 9.65 0.35
C ASN A 277 -5.39 8.52 -0.29
N ASP A 278 -6.06 7.48 -0.80
CA ASP A 278 -5.44 6.31 -1.43
C ASP A 278 -4.49 5.52 -0.51
N THR A 279 -4.71 5.57 0.81
CA THR A 279 -3.94 4.75 1.75
C THR A 279 -4.30 3.27 1.59
N THR A 280 -3.31 2.40 1.45
CA THR A 280 -3.45 0.94 1.60
C THR A 280 -2.95 0.53 2.98
N THR A 281 -3.70 -0.31 3.70
CA THR A 281 -3.34 -0.72 5.07
C THR A 281 -3.80 -2.14 5.40
N THR A 282 -3.08 -2.77 6.32
CA THR A 282 -3.44 -4.06 6.93
C THR A 282 -4.40 -3.89 8.12
N ASN A 283 -4.60 -2.66 8.59
CA ASN A 283 -5.55 -2.37 9.66
C ASN A 283 -6.97 -2.60 9.16
N THR A 284 -7.70 -3.50 9.79
CA THR A 284 -9.06 -3.87 9.41
C THR A 284 -10.14 -3.04 10.12
N SER A 285 -9.72 -1.97 10.78
CA SER A 285 -10.56 -0.88 11.30
C SER A 285 -9.88 0.46 11.02
N ILE A 286 -10.66 1.49 10.69
CA ILE A 286 -10.12 2.78 10.24
C ILE A 286 -10.57 3.92 11.14
N GLU A 287 -9.59 4.63 11.70
CA GLU A 287 -9.82 5.85 12.49
C GLU A 287 -9.91 7.07 11.58
N ILE A 288 -11.00 7.83 11.68
CA ILE A 288 -11.26 9.04 10.89
C ILE A 288 -11.68 10.15 11.85
N ASN A 289 -10.93 11.24 11.83
CA ASN A 289 -11.17 12.43 12.63
C ASN A 289 -11.47 13.62 11.73
N VAL A 290 -12.58 14.28 12.00
CA VAL A 290 -13.04 15.46 11.28
C VAL A 290 -13.15 16.61 12.26
N SER A 291 -12.53 17.74 11.94
CA SER A 291 -12.68 19.00 12.66
C SER A 291 -13.73 19.85 11.96
N ILE A 292 -14.70 20.36 12.70
CA ILE A 292 -15.74 21.28 12.22
C ILE A 292 -15.66 22.56 13.06
N THR A 293 -15.64 23.72 12.42
CA THR A 293 -15.76 25.03 13.08
C THR A 293 -17.04 25.70 12.62
N GLU A 294 -18.05 25.65 13.47
CA GLU A 294 -19.40 26.19 13.28
C GLU A 294 -20.10 26.35 14.64
N ALA A 295 -20.66 27.53 14.92
CA ALA A 295 -21.38 27.81 16.17
C ALA A 295 -22.80 27.23 16.17
N ASN A 296 -23.49 27.29 15.03
CA ASN A 296 -24.88 26.89 14.83
C ASN A 296 -25.00 25.65 13.93
N LEU A 297 -24.25 24.60 14.27
CA LEU A 297 -24.24 23.37 13.51
C LEU A 297 -25.62 22.71 13.57
N ASP A 298 -26.25 22.46 12.41
CA ASP A 298 -27.60 21.92 12.29
C ASP A 298 -27.59 20.47 11.84
N GLU A 299 -26.66 20.11 10.95
CA GLU A 299 -26.58 18.75 10.42
C GLU A 299 -25.13 18.31 10.25
N VAL A 300 -24.84 17.06 10.64
CA VAL A 300 -23.59 16.37 10.33
C VAL A 300 -23.91 15.02 9.72
N LYS A 301 -23.31 14.72 8.57
CA LYS A 301 -23.40 13.42 7.91
C LYS A 301 -22.02 12.84 7.70
N PHE A 302 -21.90 11.54 7.95
CA PHE A 302 -20.73 10.75 7.59
C PHE A 302 -21.11 9.80 6.45
N ASN A 303 -20.43 9.91 5.33
CA ASN A 303 -20.55 8.97 4.22
C ASN A 303 -19.52 7.86 4.38
N TRP A 304 -19.99 6.62 4.36
CA TRP A 304 -19.16 5.44 4.26
C TRP A 304 -19.59 4.60 3.06
N ASN A 305 -18.69 4.42 2.10
CA ASN A 305 -18.86 3.63 0.89
C ASN A 305 -20.15 3.97 0.12
N GLY A 306 -20.44 5.26 -0.05
CA GLY A 306 -21.61 5.76 -0.77
C GLY A 306 -22.91 5.83 0.05
N THR A 307 -22.89 5.40 1.32
CA THR A 307 -24.05 5.50 2.23
C THR A 307 -23.87 6.67 3.19
N ASN A 308 -24.82 7.60 3.21
CA ASN A 308 -24.85 8.72 4.15
C ASN A 308 -25.52 8.34 5.46
N TYR A 309 -24.82 8.49 6.57
CA TYR A 309 -25.35 8.35 7.92
C TYR A 309 -25.45 9.72 8.58
N THR A 310 -26.65 10.08 9.03
CA THR A 310 -26.89 11.32 9.76
C THR A 310 -26.47 11.14 11.21
N ILE A 311 -25.48 11.91 11.65
CA ILE A 311 -24.96 11.90 13.03
C ILE A 311 -25.67 12.95 13.88
N LEU A 312 -25.89 14.15 13.30
CA LEU A 312 -26.63 15.25 13.89
C LEU A 312 -27.68 15.75 12.90
N ASN A 313 -28.89 15.99 13.39
CA ASN A 313 -29.98 16.75 12.77
C ASN A 313 -31.05 17.05 13.84
N ASP A 314 -32.15 17.68 13.43
CA ASP A 314 -33.38 17.92 14.20
C ASP A 314 -34.04 16.69 14.85
N SER A 315 -33.53 15.49 14.60
CA SER A 315 -34.00 14.29 15.30
C SER A 315 -33.28 14.01 16.60
N LEU A 316 -32.04 14.49 16.77
CA LEU A 316 -31.26 14.39 18.01
C LEU A 316 -31.70 15.53 18.93
N VAL A 317 -32.44 15.22 19.98
CA VAL A 317 -33.08 16.22 20.87
C VAL A 317 -32.44 16.33 22.24
N LEU A 318 -31.49 15.44 22.54
CA LEU A 318 -30.62 15.52 23.70
C LEU A 318 -29.27 14.96 23.35
N MET A 319 -28.20 15.70 23.64
CA MET A 319 -26.84 15.24 23.47
C MET A 319 -25.97 15.75 24.63
N PHE A 320 -25.60 14.84 25.52
CA PHE A 320 -24.67 15.11 26.62
C PHE A 320 -23.35 14.39 26.40
N ASN A 321 -22.26 15.16 26.28
CA ASN A 321 -20.90 14.62 26.12
C ASN A 321 -20.24 14.27 27.46
N PHE A 322 -20.72 14.84 28.58
CA PHE A 322 -20.18 14.62 29.93
C PHE A 322 -18.67 14.92 30.09
N ASP A 323 -18.18 15.93 29.38
CA ASP A 323 -16.76 16.32 29.32
C ASP A 323 -16.35 17.49 30.23
N ASN A 324 -17.31 18.22 30.81
CA ASN A 324 -17.07 19.44 31.60
C ASN A 324 -16.41 20.57 30.80
N VAL A 325 -16.98 20.86 29.64
CA VAL A 325 -16.48 21.91 28.76
C VAL A 325 -16.90 23.27 29.31
N SER A 326 -16.03 23.88 30.11
CA SER A 326 -16.27 25.20 30.72
C SER A 326 -16.64 26.31 29.72
N ALA A 327 -16.18 26.21 28.46
CA ALA A 327 -16.54 27.15 27.39
C ALA A 327 -18.03 27.10 27.02
N LEU A 328 -18.70 25.97 27.25
CA LEU A 328 -20.14 25.77 27.07
C LEU A 328 -20.94 26.13 28.35
N GLY A 329 -20.25 26.42 29.46
CA GLY A 329 -20.88 26.72 30.75
C GLY A 329 -20.99 25.52 31.70
N GLU A 330 -20.51 24.34 31.29
CA GLU A 330 -20.53 23.13 32.12
C GLU A 330 -19.69 23.28 33.40
N ASN A 331 -20.13 22.57 34.45
CA ASN A 331 -19.46 22.46 35.74
C ASN A 331 -19.99 21.24 36.51
N ASP A 332 -19.51 21.02 37.75
CA ASP A 332 -19.89 19.88 38.61
C ASP A 332 -21.40 19.76 38.89
N THR A 333 -22.20 20.80 38.61
CA THR A 333 -23.65 20.81 38.83
C THR A 333 -24.48 20.97 37.56
N HIS A 334 -23.85 21.19 36.40
CA HIS A 334 -24.55 21.56 35.18
C HIS A 334 -23.89 20.94 33.94
N VAL A 335 -24.71 20.27 33.13
CA VAL A 335 -24.33 19.67 31.84
C VAL A 335 -25.07 20.39 30.73
N PHE A 336 -24.37 20.73 29.66
CA PHE A 336 -24.94 21.48 28.55
C PHE A 336 -25.54 20.53 27.50
N ASP A 337 -26.77 20.80 27.05
CA ASP A 337 -27.37 20.05 25.94
C ASP A 337 -26.84 20.58 24.60
N VAL A 338 -25.95 19.79 24.00
CA VAL A 338 -25.26 20.14 22.76
C VAL A 338 -26.17 20.01 21.52
N SER A 339 -27.35 19.38 21.65
CA SER A 339 -28.27 19.15 20.52
C SER A 339 -28.93 20.41 19.97
N GLY A 340 -28.94 21.50 20.73
CA GLY A 340 -29.59 22.77 20.37
C GLY A 340 -31.03 22.91 20.87
N TYR A 341 -31.57 21.91 21.58
CA TYR A 341 -32.93 21.95 22.14
C TYR A 341 -33.02 22.56 23.55
N GLY A 342 -31.88 22.82 24.19
CA GLY A 342 -31.82 23.48 25.50
C GLY A 342 -32.33 22.60 26.65
N ASN A 343 -32.22 21.28 26.51
CA ASN A 343 -32.57 20.32 27.55
C ASN A 343 -31.43 20.09 28.54
N ASP A 344 -30.78 21.17 28.99
CA ASP A 344 -29.60 21.12 29.86
C ASP A 344 -29.83 20.28 31.11
N GLY A 345 -28.79 19.59 31.58
CA GLY A 345 -28.82 18.72 32.74
C GLY A 345 -28.39 19.43 34.02
N THR A 346 -29.04 19.11 35.13
CA THR A 346 -28.58 19.44 36.50
C THR A 346 -28.10 18.17 37.18
N VAL A 347 -26.91 18.23 37.77
CA VAL A 347 -26.27 17.11 38.48
C VAL A 347 -26.59 17.19 39.96
N TYR A 348 -27.08 16.10 40.55
CA TYR A 348 -27.54 16.06 41.93
C TYR A 348 -26.65 15.23 42.86
N ASN A 349 -26.76 15.48 44.16
CA ASN A 349 -26.25 14.63 45.24
C ASN A 349 -24.75 14.33 45.28
N GLY A 350 -23.95 15.04 44.48
CA GLY A 350 -22.50 14.91 44.49
C GLY A 350 -21.96 13.84 43.53
N THR A 351 -22.74 13.49 42.50
CA THR A 351 -22.29 12.62 41.39
C THR A 351 -20.94 13.09 40.88
N VAL A 352 -20.00 12.15 40.79
CA VAL A 352 -18.60 12.48 40.60
C VAL A 352 -18.29 12.52 39.12
N MET A 353 -17.65 13.60 38.69
CA MET A 353 -17.14 13.72 37.33
C MET A 353 -15.73 13.15 37.22
N ASN A 354 -15.53 12.20 36.31
CA ASN A 354 -14.23 11.65 35.97
C ASN A 354 -13.76 12.18 34.61
N LEU A 355 -12.95 13.25 34.63
CA LEU A 355 -12.45 13.95 33.44
C LEU A 355 -11.57 13.12 32.49
N THR A 356 -11.13 11.93 32.90
CA THR A 356 -10.18 11.11 32.10
C THR A 356 -10.61 9.66 31.95
N GLY A 357 -11.72 9.27 32.58
CA GLY A 357 -12.18 7.89 32.64
C GLY A 357 -13.34 7.57 31.70
N GLY A 358 -13.78 8.55 30.90
CA GLY A 358 -14.88 8.38 29.94
C GLY A 358 -14.53 7.47 28.77
N LYS A 359 -15.57 7.10 28.02
CA LYS A 359 -15.39 6.42 26.73
C LYS A 359 -14.75 7.38 25.72
N TYR A 360 -15.13 8.65 25.78
CA TYR A 360 -14.60 9.74 24.97
C TYR A 360 -14.38 10.98 25.84
N GLY A 361 -13.23 11.06 26.52
CA GLY A 361 -12.91 12.21 27.37
C GLY A 361 -13.35 12.00 28.82
N GLY A 362 -14.27 12.83 29.29
CA GLY A 362 -14.87 12.79 30.62
C GLY A 362 -16.07 11.84 30.70
N ALA A 363 -16.56 11.58 31.91
CA ALA A 363 -17.81 10.87 32.16
C ALA A 363 -18.30 11.13 33.59
N PHE A 364 -19.55 10.77 33.90
CA PHE A 364 -20.06 10.79 35.28
C PHE A 364 -20.06 9.40 35.90
N GLU A 365 -19.57 9.31 37.14
CA GLU A 365 -19.57 8.13 38.00
C GLU A 365 -20.71 8.21 39.02
N PHE A 366 -21.49 7.13 39.08
CA PHE A 366 -22.64 6.94 39.95
C PHE A 366 -22.30 5.90 41.02
N ASP A 367 -22.59 6.20 42.28
CA ASP A 367 -22.13 5.43 43.44
C ASP A 367 -23.10 4.36 43.96
N GLY A 368 -24.30 4.26 43.38
CA GLY A 368 -25.35 3.33 43.78
C GLY A 368 -26.21 3.77 44.96
N MET A 369 -26.11 5.02 45.41
CA MET A 369 -26.86 5.50 46.57
C MET A 369 -27.93 6.52 46.22
N ASN A 370 -27.59 7.58 45.50
CA ASN A 370 -28.51 8.68 45.22
C ASN A 370 -28.12 9.59 44.04
N ASP A 371 -27.13 9.19 43.24
CA ASP A 371 -26.63 9.98 42.11
C ASP A 371 -27.59 9.99 40.92
N TYR A 372 -27.81 11.17 40.31
CA TYR A 372 -28.53 11.32 39.05
C TYR A 372 -28.26 12.66 38.36
N VAL A 373 -28.48 12.69 37.05
CA VAL A 373 -28.60 13.93 36.25
C VAL A 373 -30.04 14.06 35.76
N GLU A 374 -30.64 15.25 35.90
CA GLU A 374 -32.03 15.54 35.47
C GLU A 374 -32.05 16.66 34.43
N THR A 375 -32.81 16.48 33.34
CA THR A 375 -33.00 17.54 32.35
C THR A 375 -33.90 18.67 32.88
N SER A 376 -33.57 19.90 32.52
CA SER A 376 -34.31 21.11 32.93
C SER A 376 -35.71 21.23 32.33
N ASN A 377 -35.96 20.53 31.22
CA ASN A 377 -37.21 20.54 30.47
C ASN A 377 -37.68 19.11 30.18
N ASN A 378 -38.97 18.98 29.90
CA ASN A 378 -39.54 17.79 29.27
C ASN A 378 -39.17 17.75 27.79
N ILE A 379 -38.81 16.57 27.28
CA ILE A 379 -38.37 16.41 25.88
C ILE A 379 -39.54 16.32 24.89
N GLY A 380 -40.77 16.08 25.36
CA GLY A 380 -41.99 16.19 24.56
C GLY A 380 -42.44 14.87 23.92
N PHE A 381 -42.16 13.72 24.53
CA PHE A 381 -42.56 12.41 23.99
C PHE A 381 -43.61 11.72 24.86
N SER A 382 -44.62 11.11 24.25
CA SER A 382 -45.66 10.36 24.96
C SER A 382 -46.15 9.14 24.17
N GLY A 383 -46.97 8.29 24.79
CA GLY A 383 -47.66 7.17 24.17
C GLY A 383 -46.82 6.37 23.18
N THR A 384 -47.22 6.44 21.90
CA THR A 384 -46.64 5.68 20.78
C THR A 384 -45.71 6.48 19.87
N ASP A 385 -45.28 7.68 20.26
CA ASP A 385 -44.25 8.44 19.52
C ASP A 385 -43.00 7.59 19.22
N THR A 386 -42.30 7.86 18.12
CA THR A 386 -41.05 7.15 17.83
C THR A 386 -39.91 7.71 18.66
N ARG A 387 -38.95 6.88 19.09
CA ARG A 387 -37.79 7.36 19.86
C ARG A 387 -36.62 6.37 19.87
N THR A 388 -35.43 6.87 20.17
CA THR A 388 -34.22 6.06 20.42
C THR A 388 -33.42 6.63 21.59
N PHE A 389 -33.08 5.81 22.57
CA PHE A 389 -32.20 6.18 23.70
C PHE A 389 -30.86 5.46 23.55
N SER A 390 -29.76 6.20 23.73
CA SER A 390 -28.39 5.71 23.56
C SER A 390 -27.48 6.21 24.67
N ALA A 391 -26.64 5.35 25.22
CA ALA A 391 -25.61 5.75 26.19
C ALA A 391 -24.42 4.78 26.13
N TRP A 392 -23.23 5.28 26.45
CA TRP A 392 -22.11 4.42 26.82
C TRP A 392 -22.15 4.15 28.32
N PHE A 393 -21.92 2.89 28.71
CA PHE A 393 -21.92 2.46 30.11
C PHE A 393 -20.70 1.59 30.41
N ASN A 394 -20.09 1.79 31.57
CA ASN A 394 -19.09 0.90 32.14
C ASN A 394 -19.37 0.69 33.63
N GLY A 395 -19.53 -0.56 34.06
CA GLY A 395 -19.70 -0.88 35.47
C GLY A 395 -19.44 -2.34 35.78
N GLY A 396 -19.20 -2.63 37.06
CA GLY A 396 -18.94 -3.99 37.53
C GLY A 396 -20.20 -4.86 37.63
N PRO A 397 -20.07 -6.07 38.20
CA PRO A 397 -21.21 -6.98 38.34
C PRO A 397 -22.32 -6.40 39.20
N HIS A 398 -23.53 -6.34 38.65
CA HIS A 398 -24.72 -5.90 39.36
C HIS A 398 -25.49 -7.08 39.93
N THR A 399 -25.62 -7.11 41.27
CA THR A 399 -26.39 -8.12 42.00
C THR A 399 -27.61 -7.47 42.65
N GLY A 400 -28.74 -7.38 41.92
CA GLY A 400 -29.93 -6.68 42.40
C GLY A 400 -30.96 -6.39 41.31
N LEU A 401 -32.13 -5.85 41.72
CA LEU A 401 -33.24 -5.47 40.83
C LEU A 401 -33.02 -4.07 40.24
N TRP A 402 -32.97 -3.99 38.91
CA TRP A 402 -33.12 -2.80 38.04
C TRP A 402 -32.39 -1.51 38.46
N ALA A 403 -31.23 -1.22 37.89
CA ALA A 403 -30.52 0.07 38.02
C ALA A 403 -30.69 0.95 36.77
N THR A 404 -31.05 2.22 36.93
CA THR A 404 -31.38 3.13 35.82
C THR A 404 -30.14 3.62 35.07
N ILE A 405 -30.14 3.51 33.74
CA ILE A 405 -29.20 4.23 32.86
C ILE A 405 -29.87 5.51 32.36
N VAL A 406 -31.04 5.38 31.72
CA VAL A 406 -31.84 6.50 31.22
C VAL A 406 -33.32 6.21 31.48
N LEU A 407 -34.01 7.14 32.13
CA LEU A 407 -35.43 7.06 32.47
C LEU A 407 -36.16 8.27 31.88
N MET A 408 -37.27 8.00 31.20
CA MET A 408 -38.28 8.99 30.84
C MET A 408 -39.63 8.59 31.40
N GLY A 409 -40.34 9.54 32.00
CA GLY A 409 -41.68 9.34 32.57
C GLY A 409 -41.70 9.52 34.08
N PRO A 410 -42.89 9.54 34.69
CA PRO A 410 -43.02 9.75 36.11
C PRO A 410 -42.30 8.65 36.89
N ASP A 411 -41.57 9.07 37.92
CA ASP A 411 -40.80 8.22 38.81
C ASP A 411 -41.66 7.66 39.98
N ASP A 412 -42.98 7.71 39.85
CA ASP A 412 -43.93 7.07 40.76
C ASP A 412 -44.49 5.76 40.17
N ASN A 413 -45.37 5.06 40.90
CA ASN A 413 -45.90 3.74 40.52
C ASN A 413 -46.81 3.76 39.27
N ASP A 414 -46.81 4.81 38.45
CA ASP A 414 -47.52 4.86 37.19
C ASP A 414 -46.74 4.09 36.10
N ASN A 415 -47.43 3.16 35.43
CA ASN A 415 -46.87 2.29 34.38
C ASN A 415 -46.55 3.03 33.06
N LYS A 416 -46.06 4.27 33.14
CA LYS A 416 -45.95 5.23 32.04
C LYS A 416 -44.51 5.67 31.75
N ASN A 417 -43.54 4.89 32.20
CA ASN A 417 -42.13 5.16 31.95
C ASN A 417 -41.58 4.40 30.73
N PHE A 418 -40.48 4.92 30.21
CA PHE A 418 -39.62 4.30 29.22
C PHE A 418 -38.21 4.27 29.80
N GLU A 419 -37.74 3.08 30.16
CA GLU A 419 -36.55 2.94 30.98
C GLU A 419 -35.53 2.00 30.35
N LEU A 420 -34.32 2.53 30.15
CA LEU A 420 -33.10 1.78 29.89
C LEU A 420 -32.46 1.44 31.24
N VAL A 421 -32.44 0.17 31.62
CA VAL A 421 -31.92 -0.28 32.92
C VAL A 421 -30.93 -1.42 32.79
N ILE A 422 -30.17 -1.65 33.86
CA ILE A 422 -29.34 -2.83 34.05
C ILE A 422 -29.99 -3.74 35.06
N SER A 423 -30.13 -5.02 34.71
CA SER A 423 -30.68 -6.06 35.58
C SER A 423 -29.80 -7.29 35.52
N ASN A 424 -29.35 -7.82 36.66
CA ASN A 424 -28.43 -8.97 36.71
C ASN A 424 -27.22 -8.85 35.75
N SER A 425 -26.65 -7.65 35.64
CA SER A 425 -25.59 -7.32 34.69
C SER A 425 -25.95 -7.42 33.20
N HIS A 426 -27.23 -7.48 32.81
CA HIS A 426 -27.68 -7.45 31.42
C HIS A 426 -28.39 -6.13 31.12
N LEU A 427 -28.36 -5.72 29.84
CA LEU A 427 -29.24 -4.66 29.35
C LEU A 427 -30.69 -5.07 29.56
N HIS A 428 -31.54 -4.15 29.99
CA HIS A 428 -32.95 -4.43 30.20
C HIS A 428 -33.80 -3.22 29.82
N PHE A 429 -34.88 -3.46 29.11
CA PHE A 429 -35.93 -2.46 28.89
C PHE A 429 -37.07 -2.65 29.88
N SER A 430 -37.54 -1.56 30.50
CA SER A 430 -38.71 -1.58 31.38
C SER A 430 -39.71 -0.47 31.03
N SER A 431 -40.99 -0.83 31.11
CA SER A 431 -42.14 0.09 31.21
C SER A 431 -42.95 -0.25 32.46
N TRP A 432 -42.24 -0.32 33.59
CA TRP A 432 -42.71 -0.81 34.89
C TRP A 432 -43.37 -2.20 34.82
N ASN A 433 -44.69 -2.28 34.81
CA ASN A 433 -45.43 -3.54 34.87
C ASN A 433 -46.01 -3.98 33.51
N THR A 434 -45.82 -3.20 32.44
CA THR A 434 -46.38 -3.54 31.13
C THR A 434 -45.46 -4.47 30.36
N TYR A 435 -44.21 -4.06 30.16
CA TYR A 435 -43.19 -4.83 29.44
C TYR A 435 -41.85 -4.78 30.17
N ASN A 436 -41.19 -5.93 30.23
CA ASN A 436 -39.86 -6.12 30.79
C ASN A 436 -39.11 -7.11 29.89
N PHE A 437 -38.01 -6.66 29.27
CA PHE A 437 -37.23 -7.47 28.34
C PHE A 437 -35.76 -7.42 28.75
N GLU A 438 -35.19 -8.58 29.10
CA GLU A 438 -33.80 -8.74 29.52
C GLU A 438 -32.96 -9.23 28.35
N GLY A 439 -31.81 -8.58 28.13
CA GLY A 439 -30.84 -8.96 27.13
C GLY A 439 -30.16 -10.29 27.44
N SER A 440 -29.41 -10.80 26.46
CA SER A 440 -28.66 -12.05 26.54
C SER A 440 -27.18 -11.86 26.88
N ILE A 441 -26.67 -10.62 26.77
CA ILE A 441 -25.25 -10.28 26.96
C ILE A 441 -25.02 -9.65 28.34
N ILE A 442 -24.00 -10.13 29.04
CA ILE A 442 -23.51 -9.54 30.30
C ILE A 442 -22.71 -8.27 29.95
N ILE A 443 -23.14 -7.12 30.46
CA ILE A 443 -22.54 -5.78 30.29
C ILE A 443 -21.98 -5.20 31.61
N GLY A 444 -22.21 -5.88 32.73
CA GLY A 444 -21.64 -5.54 34.05
C GLY A 444 -20.29 -6.21 34.29
N ASP A 445 -19.35 -6.03 33.37
CA ASP A 445 -18.04 -6.71 33.34
C ASP A 445 -16.84 -5.75 33.49
N ASN A 446 -17.10 -4.46 33.73
CA ASN A 446 -16.14 -3.35 33.77
C ASN A 446 -15.54 -2.97 32.41
N VAL A 447 -16.24 -3.24 31.30
CA VAL A 447 -15.91 -2.76 29.96
C VAL A 447 -16.94 -1.73 29.51
N TRP A 448 -16.52 -0.81 28.65
CA TRP A 448 -17.44 0.13 28.01
C TRP A 448 -18.32 -0.58 26.98
N HIS A 449 -19.63 -0.49 27.17
CA HIS A 449 -20.64 -0.96 26.23
C HIS A 449 -21.48 0.19 25.71
N HIS A 450 -21.80 0.18 24.42
CA HIS A 450 -22.76 1.09 23.83
C HIS A 450 -24.15 0.46 23.84
N LEU A 451 -25.08 1.08 24.57
CA LEU A 451 -26.39 0.52 24.85
C LEU A 451 -27.46 1.38 24.18
N VAL A 452 -28.30 0.74 23.37
CA VAL A 452 -29.34 1.45 22.61
C VAL A 452 -30.68 0.71 22.69
N ILE A 453 -31.77 1.45 22.91
CA ILE A 453 -33.14 0.96 22.67
C ILE A 453 -33.82 1.85 21.64
N THR A 454 -34.44 1.25 20.63
CA THR A 454 -35.26 1.94 19.61
C THR A 454 -36.72 1.53 19.75
N TYR A 455 -37.65 2.46 19.53
CA TYR A 455 -39.09 2.19 19.44
C TYR A 455 -39.70 2.97 18.28
N ASP A 456 -40.33 2.25 17.34
CA ASP A 456 -40.92 2.83 16.12
C ASP A 456 -42.43 3.09 16.21
N GLY A 457 -43.00 2.99 17.41
CA GLY A 457 -44.44 3.07 17.67
C GLY A 457 -45.13 1.71 17.75
N SER A 458 -44.45 0.62 17.37
CA SER A 458 -44.91 -0.77 17.50
C SER A 458 -43.80 -1.72 17.95
N ASP A 459 -42.64 -1.63 17.33
CA ASP A 459 -41.54 -2.56 17.55
C ASP A 459 -40.51 -1.91 18.47
N LEU A 460 -40.06 -2.68 19.45
CA LEU A 460 -39.03 -2.28 20.40
C LEU A 460 -37.81 -3.18 20.20
N LYS A 461 -36.64 -2.56 20.05
CA LYS A 461 -35.38 -3.29 19.78
C LYS A 461 -34.28 -2.80 20.68
N GLY A 462 -33.47 -3.72 21.20
CA GLY A 462 -32.29 -3.41 21.99
C GLY A 462 -31.00 -3.82 21.29
N TYR A 463 -29.98 -2.96 21.39
CA TYR A 463 -28.67 -3.19 20.79
C TYR A 463 -27.58 -2.99 21.83
N ILE A 464 -26.57 -3.86 21.77
CA ILE A 464 -25.36 -3.81 22.58
C ILE A 464 -24.19 -3.79 21.61
N ASP A 465 -23.34 -2.77 21.71
CA ASP A 465 -22.18 -2.56 20.84
C ASP A 465 -22.55 -2.60 19.35
N GLY A 466 -23.66 -1.95 18.98
CA GLY A 466 -24.13 -1.88 17.60
C GLY A 466 -24.80 -3.15 17.06
N VAL A 467 -24.92 -4.22 17.86
CA VAL A 467 -25.51 -5.51 17.46
C VAL A 467 -26.86 -5.71 18.15
N LEU A 468 -27.87 -6.14 17.40
CA LEU A 468 -29.21 -6.41 17.91
C LEU A 468 -29.19 -7.58 18.90
N ASP A 469 -29.74 -7.37 20.10
CA ASP A 469 -29.97 -8.44 21.06
C ASP A 469 -31.31 -9.13 20.76
N PRO A 470 -31.31 -10.42 20.39
CA PRO A 470 -32.54 -11.13 20.02
C PRO A 470 -33.54 -11.24 21.17
N ASN A 471 -33.13 -11.09 22.43
CA ASN A 471 -34.06 -11.12 23.55
C ASN A 471 -34.86 -9.83 23.71
N ILE A 472 -34.38 -8.72 23.14
CA ILE A 472 -35.05 -7.41 23.19
C ILE A 472 -35.58 -7.02 21.79
N ASP A 473 -35.65 -7.95 20.82
CA ASP A 473 -36.31 -7.74 19.52
C ASP A 473 -37.80 -8.10 19.60
N GLN A 474 -38.62 -7.13 20.01
CA GLN A 474 -40.03 -7.32 20.36
C GLN A 474 -40.93 -6.59 19.38
N SER A 475 -42.01 -7.26 18.95
CA SER A 475 -43.00 -6.70 18.03
C SER A 475 -44.35 -6.49 18.70
N SER A 476 -45.16 -5.59 18.17
CA SER A 476 -46.50 -5.27 18.71
C SER A 476 -46.49 -4.77 20.17
N VAL A 477 -45.41 -4.12 20.58
CA VAL A 477 -45.30 -3.43 21.87
C VAL A 477 -46.15 -2.15 21.80
N THR A 478 -47.07 -1.98 22.74
CA THR A 478 -47.91 -0.78 22.83
C THR A 478 -47.62 -0.04 24.12
N LEU A 479 -46.99 1.14 24.00
CA LEU A 479 -46.60 1.96 25.15
C LEU A 479 -47.63 3.07 25.43
N ASP A 480 -47.87 3.36 26.71
CA ASP A 480 -48.62 4.52 27.21
C ASP A 480 -47.68 5.40 28.05
N THR A 481 -46.58 5.85 27.44
CA THR A 481 -45.57 6.67 28.13
C THR A 481 -46.06 8.09 28.35
N GLN A 482 -45.61 8.74 29.41
CA GLN A 482 -45.91 10.14 29.69
C GLN A 482 -44.68 11.02 29.46
N ASP A 483 -44.92 12.20 28.89
CA ASP A 483 -43.89 13.23 28.76
C ASP A 483 -43.44 13.76 30.13
N SER A 484 -42.13 13.79 30.34
CA SER A 484 -41.48 14.10 31.61
C SER A 484 -40.01 14.46 31.38
N HIS A 485 -39.35 15.00 32.41
CA HIS A 485 -37.89 15.12 32.45
C HIS A 485 -37.22 13.75 32.24
N ILE A 486 -36.00 13.80 31.73
CA ILE A 486 -35.12 12.63 31.63
C ILE A 486 -34.23 12.58 32.86
N PHE A 487 -34.09 11.38 33.42
CA PHE A 487 -33.14 11.09 34.48
C PHE A 487 -32.06 10.12 33.98
N ILE A 488 -30.82 10.38 34.35
CA ILE A 488 -29.65 9.58 33.97
C ILE A 488 -29.00 9.06 35.25
N GLY A 489 -28.72 7.75 35.31
CA GLY A 489 -28.07 7.06 36.44
C GLY A 489 -28.92 6.84 37.70
N GLY A 490 -30.11 7.42 37.77
CA GLY A 490 -31.00 7.31 38.93
C GLY A 490 -32.31 8.07 38.73
N SER A 491 -33.00 8.42 39.82
CA SER A 491 -34.27 9.15 39.77
C SER A 491 -34.53 10.00 41.03
N ALA A 492 -35.38 11.03 40.94
CA ALA A 492 -35.55 12.02 42.02
C ALA A 492 -36.29 11.52 43.27
N THR A 493 -37.15 10.50 43.16
CA THR A 493 -37.99 10.03 44.30
C THR A 493 -37.31 8.96 45.16
N GLY A 494 -36.14 8.49 44.75
CA GLY A 494 -35.27 7.64 45.56
C GLY A 494 -35.83 6.27 45.90
N HIS A 495 -36.33 5.54 44.89
CA HIS A 495 -36.52 4.10 45.00
C HIS A 495 -35.16 3.45 45.24
N SER A 496 -34.91 3.01 46.47
CA SER A 496 -33.60 2.51 46.93
C SER A 496 -33.03 1.31 46.16
N SER A 497 -33.75 0.79 45.17
CA SER A 497 -33.30 -0.27 44.26
C SER A 497 -32.80 0.21 42.90
N LYS A 498 -33.04 1.47 42.50
CA LYS A 498 -32.82 1.95 41.12
C LYS A 498 -31.51 2.69 40.84
N TRP A 499 -30.69 2.90 41.85
CA TRP A 499 -29.45 3.66 41.73
C TRP A 499 -28.37 2.89 40.97
N LEU A 500 -27.77 3.55 39.98
CA LEU A 500 -26.68 2.98 39.21
C LEU A 500 -25.38 3.00 40.01
N ILE A 501 -24.63 1.90 39.91
CA ILE A 501 -23.22 1.82 40.30
C ILE A 501 -22.43 1.65 39.01
N GLY A 502 -21.74 2.69 38.58
CA GLY A 502 -20.99 2.64 37.32
C GLY A 502 -20.81 4.01 36.70
N THR A 503 -20.29 4.04 35.48
CA THR A 503 -19.96 5.25 34.75
C THR A 503 -20.80 5.31 33.49
N ILE A 504 -21.42 6.48 33.23
CA ILE A 504 -22.15 6.75 31.98
C ILE A 504 -21.41 7.84 31.23
N ASP A 505 -21.34 7.68 29.92
CA ASP A 505 -20.81 8.67 29.00
C ASP A 505 -21.72 8.84 27.79
N GLU A 506 -21.64 10.01 27.14
CA GLU A 506 -22.11 10.21 25.77
C GLU A 506 -23.60 9.79 25.57
N VAL A 507 -24.52 10.48 26.26
CA VAL A 507 -25.97 10.18 26.31
C VAL A 507 -26.75 10.92 25.23
N ARG A 508 -27.42 10.18 24.35
CA ARG A 508 -28.09 10.71 23.14
C ARG A 508 -29.54 10.23 23.10
N ILE A 509 -30.46 11.13 22.79
CA ILE A 509 -31.89 10.82 22.62
C ILE A 509 -32.40 11.36 21.29
N TYR A 510 -33.05 10.48 20.53
CA TYR A 510 -33.64 10.83 19.24
C TYR A 510 -35.17 10.77 19.28
N ASN A 511 -35.84 11.70 18.61
CA ASN A 511 -37.30 11.73 18.40
C ASN A 511 -37.80 10.78 17.29
N ARG A 512 -36.93 9.87 16.86
CA ARG A 512 -37.21 8.85 15.84
C ARG A 512 -36.59 7.51 16.22
N SER A 513 -37.11 6.45 15.63
CA SER A 513 -36.46 5.14 15.67
C SER A 513 -35.29 5.13 14.69
N LEU A 514 -34.08 4.88 15.17
CA LEU A 514 -32.91 4.64 14.33
C LEU A 514 -32.95 3.22 13.74
N SER A 515 -32.44 3.08 12.51
CA SER A 515 -32.28 1.78 11.85
C SER A 515 -31.03 1.03 12.37
N ALA A 516 -30.97 -0.29 12.18
CA ALA A 516 -29.84 -1.10 12.63
C ALA A 516 -28.47 -0.62 12.07
N SER A 517 -28.42 -0.16 10.82
CA SER A 517 -27.21 0.40 10.22
C SER A 517 -26.83 1.77 10.80
N GLU A 518 -27.81 2.60 11.15
CA GLU A 518 -27.55 3.85 11.86
C GLU A 518 -27.04 3.58 13.28
N ILE A 519 -27.53 2.53 13.95
CA ILE A 519 -27.03 2.13 15.28
C ILE A 519 -25.60 1.60 15.22
N GLN A 520 -25.24 0.81 14.19
CA GLN A 520 -23.84 0.45 13.96
C GLN A 520 -22.98 1.67 13.72
N GLN A 521 -23.44 2.61 12.88
CA GLN A 521 -22.67 3.82 12.65
C GLN A 521 -22.53 4.64 13.94
N LEU A 522 -23.60 4.80 14.72
CA LEU A 522 -23.57 5.51 15.99
C LEU A 522 -22.55 4.89 16.96
N TYR A 523 -22.43 3.56 17.01
CA TYR A 523 -21.41 2.86 17.80
C TYR A 523 -19.98 3.20 17.36
N PHE A 524 -19.73 3.39 16.07
CA PHE A 524 -18.40 3.75 15.55
C PHE A 524 -18.06 5.22 15.75
N THR A 525 -19.06 6.08 15.92
CA THR A 525 -18.88 7.53 15.87
C THR A 525 -18.97 8.20 17.23
N ASN A 526 -18.20 9.27 17.41
CA ASN A 526 -18.41 10.24 18.47
C ASN A 526 -18.39 11.66 17.87
N LEU A 527 -19.55 12.31 17.84
CA LEU A 527 -19.60 13.76 17.62
C LEU A 527 -19.45 14.43 18.97
N ASN A 528 -18.59 15.45 19.07
CA ASN A 528 -18.29 16.12 20.32
C ASN A 528 -18.11 17.62 20.08
N LYS A 529 -18.71 18.44 20.95
CA LYS A 529 -18.53 19.90 20.97
C LYS A 529 -17.63 20.26 22.14
N TYR A 530 -16.47 20.83 21.85
CA TYR A 530 -15.43 21.10 22.85
C TYR A 530 -15.09 22.60 23.01
N ASP A 531 -15.77 23.46 22.24
CA ASP A 531 -15.74 24.92 22.34
C ASP A 531 -17.07 25.49 21.82
N THR A 532 -17.30 26.79 21.98
CA THR A 532 -18.52 27.47 21.53
C THR A 532 -18.83 27.29 20.04
N ASP A 533 -17.79 27.14 19.22
CA ASP A 533 -17.86 26.98 17.76
C ASP A 533 -17.06 25.78 17.22
N LYS A 534 -16.48 24.92 18.06
CA LYS A 534 -15.63 23.82 17.61
C LYS A 534 -16.20 22.45 17.95
N TRP A 535 -16.18 21.60 16.93
CA TRP A 535 -16.64 20.23 17.01
C TRP A 535 -15.61 19.28 16.42
N THR A 536 -15.61 18.06 16.94
CA THR A 536 -14.89 16.94 16.37
C THR A 536 -15.86 15.80 16.11
N LEU A 537 -15.74 15.17 14.94
CA LEU A 537 -16.36 13.89 14.65
C LEU A 537 -15.25 12.84 14.55
N TYR A 538 -15.23 11.95 15.52
CA TYR A 538 -14.40 10.76 15.55
C TYR A 538 -15.18 9.58 14.97
N VAL A 539 -14.54 8.75 14.15
CA VAL A 539 -15.10 7.51 13.61
C VAL A 539 -14.05 6.41 13.72
N ASN A 540 -14.36 5.31 14.40
CA ASN A 540 -13.57 4.08 14.34
C ASN A 540 -14.33 3.04 13.53
N GLN A 541 -14.20 3.15 12.21
CA GLN A 541 -15.00 2.36 11.30
C GLN A 541 -14.54 0.90 11.27
N SER A 542 -15.47 0.00 11.58
CA SER A 542 -15.35 -1.45 11.36
C SER A 542 -16.60 -1.98 10.65
N LYS A 543 -16.73 -3.29 10.50
CA LYS A 543 -17.93 -3.93 9.94
C LYS A 543 -19.05 -4.04 10.98
N ASN A 544 -18.70 -4.39 12.21
CA ASN A 544 -19.54 -4.32 13.42
C ASN A 544 -18.61 -4.46 14.65
N SER A 545 -19.16 -4.66 15.86
CA SER A 545 -18.35 -4.81 17.08
C SER A 545 -17.55 -6.11 17.18
N THR A 546 -17.88 -7.13 16.40
CA THR A 546 -17.20 -8.44 16.42
C THR A 546 -16.40 -8.73 15.16
N ASP A 547 -16.82 -8.16 14.03
CA ASP A 547 -16.25 -8.37 12.71
C ASP A 547 -15.47 -7.14 12.24
N VAL A 548 -14.36 -7.42 11.57
CA VAL A 548 -13.51 -6.41 10.97
C VAL A 548 -13.94 -6.09 9.53
N LEU A 549 -13.42 -5.01 8.95
CA LEU A 549 -13.66 -4.70 7.53
C LEU A 549 -13.14 -5.83 6.63
N ASP A 550 -13.94 -6.18 5.62
CA ASP A 550 -13.51 -7.09 4.58
C ASP A 550 -12.43 -6.41 3.70
N GLU A 551 -11.56 -7.20 3.07
CA GLU A 551 -10.58 -6.65 2.13
C GLU A 551 -11.27 -5.96 0.93
N GLY A 552 -10.69 -4.84 0.49
CA GLY A 552 -11.22 -4.05 -0.62
C GLY A 552 -11.04 -2.54 -0.44
N VAL A 553 -11.60 -1.80 -1.39
CA VAL A 553 -11.52 -0.33 -1.44
C VAL A 553 -12.80 0.27 -0.87
N TYR A 554 -12.65 1.21 0.07
CA TYR A 554 -13.73 1.94 0.71
C TYR A 554 -13.58 3.44 0.47
N THR A 555 -14.69 4.15 0.30
CA THR A 555 -14.72 5.62 0.25
C THR A 555 -15.30 6.20 1.53
N TYR A 556 -14.84 7.39 1.93
CA TYR A 556 -15.40 8.11 3.05
C TYR A 556 -15.33 9.64 2.86
N GLN A 557 -16.33 10.33 3.39
CA GLN A 557 -16.48 11.78 3.31
C GLN A 557 -17.35 12.28 4.45
N ALA A 558 -17.13 13.48 4.96
CA ALA A 558 -18.01 14.10 5.95
C ALA A 558 -18.62 15.41 5.41
N PHE A 559 -19.85 15.68 5.83
CA PHE A 559 -20.63 16.85 5.46
C PHE A 559 -21.11 17.54 6.73
N ALA A 560 -21.08 18.87 6.73
CA ALA A 560 -21.66 19.70 7.77
C ALA A 560 -22.53 20.78 7.13
N LYS A 561 -23.61 21.12 7.82
CA LYS A 561 -24.54 22.18 7.43
C LYS A 561 -24.95 22.96 8.67
N ASP A 562 -25.00 24.28 8.56
CA ASP A 562 -25.47 25.16 9.64
C ASP A 562 -27.00 25.35 9.61
N ALA A 563 -27.53 25.99 10.66
CA ALA A 563 -28.96 26.28 10.78
C ALA A 563 -29.50 27.26 9.73
N PHE A 564 -28.61 27.91 8.97
CA PHE A 564 -28.93 28.84 7.88
C PHE A 564 -28.90 28.17 6.50
N GLY A 565 -28.52 26.89 6.44
CA GLY A 565 -28.45 26.08 5.24
C GLY A 565 -27.14 26.18 4.48
N ASN A 566 -26.12 26.87 5.00
CA ASN A 566 -24.78 26.80 4.45
C ASN A 566 -24.23 25.41 4.70
N GLN A 567 -23.65 24.81 3.67
CA GLN A 567 -23.09 23.46 3.74
C GLN A 567 -21.67 23.44 3.19
N ASN A 568 -20.84 22.58 3.78
CA ASN A 568 -19.51 22.28 3.29
C ASN A 568 -19.19 20.81 3.59
N GLN A 569 -18.13 20.31 2.97
CA GLN A 569 -17.77 18.90 3.04
C GLN A 569 -16.25 18.74 2.99
N THR A 570 -15.75 17.66 3.56
CA THR A 570 -14.37 17.24 3.31
C THR A 570 -14.22 16.83 1.85
N GLU A 571 -12.99 16.69 1.37
CA GLU A 571 -12.76 15.88 0.18
C GLU A 571 -13.28 14.43 0.37
N GLU A 572 -13.62 13.74 -0.71
CA GLU A 572 -13.85 12.30 -0.67
C GLU A 572 -12.49 11.60 -0.66
N ARG A 573 -12.27 10.68 0.28
CA ARG A 573 -11.05 9.88 0.38
C ARG A 573 -11.31 8.40 0.17
N THR A 574 -10.31 7.70 -0.34
CA THR A 574 -10.27 6.24 -0.48
C THR A 574 -9.33 5.61 0.55
N VAL A 575 -9.67 4.42 1.02
CA VAL A 575 -8.77 3.54 1.79
C VAL A 575 -8.93 2.11 1.30
N THR A 576 -7.81 1.41 1.11
CA THR A 576 -7.78 0.00 0.71
C THR A 576 -7.37 -0.86 1.90
N ILE A 577 -8.23 -1.79 2.28
CA ILE A 577 -7.93 -2.80 3.31
C ILE A 577 -7.34 -4.01 2.60
N ASP A 578 -6.09 -4.32 2.92
CA ASP A 578 -5.37 -5.45 2.36
C ASP A 578 -4.52 -6.12 3.45
N ALA A 579 -4.95 -7.30 3.89
CA ALA A 579 -4.29 -8.06 4.94
C ALA A 579 -3.67 -9.37 4.40
N THR A 580 -3.69 -9.58 3.08
CA THR A 580 -3.25 -10.82 2.47
C THR A 580 -1.81 -10.69 2.03
N ASN A 581 -0.97 -11.64 2.45
CA ASN A 581 0.42 -11.67 2.01
C ASN A 581 0.51 -12.04 0.51
N PRO A 582 1.42 -11.42 -0.25
CA PRO A 582 1.66 -11.81 -1.65
C PRO A 582 2.16 -13.25 -1.73
N THR A 583 1.82 -13.93 -2.82
CA THR A 583 2.23 -15.31 -3.12
C THR A 583 3.35 -15.30 -4.15
N ILE A 584 4.38 -16.13 -3.94
CA ILE A 584 5.60 -16.10 -4.76
C ILE A 584 5.89 -17.49 -5.32
N THR A 585 5.92 -17.59 -6.64
CA THR A 585 6.32 -18.79 -7.38
C THR A 585 7.67 -18.56 -8.04
N LEU A 586 8.65 -19.39 -7.71
CA LEU A 586 9.96 -19.38 -8.35
C LEU A 586 9.89 -20.20 -9.65
N ASN A 587 10.33 -19.61 -10.76
CA ASN A 587 10.27 -20.26 -12.07
C ASN A 587 11.65 -20.70 -12.57
N TYR A 588 12.69 -19.89 -12.35
CA TYR A 588 14.05 -20.22 -12.73
C TYR A 588 15.09 -19.50 -11.85
N PRO A 589 16.24 -20.12 -11.51
CA PRO A 589 16.62 -21.50 -11.79
C PRO A 589 15.72 -22.56 -11.13
N ASP A 590 15.64 -23.74 -11.74
CA ASP A 590 15.00 -24.89 -11.10
C ASP A 590 15.76 -25.30 -9.85
N ASN A 591 15.06 -25.88 -8.87
CA ASN A 591 15.69 -26.33 -7.64
C ASN A 591 16.64 -27.50 -7.92
N GLY A 592 17.93 -27.34 -7.59
CA GLY A 592 19.00 -28.29 -7.89
C GLY A 592 19.56 -28.18 -9.31
N ALA A 593 19.19 -27.14 -10.08
CA ALA A 593 19.70 -26.97 -11.44
C ALA A 593 21.22 -26.79 -11.47
N THR A 594 21.87 -27.39 -12.47
CA THR A 594 23.29 -27.15 -12.78
C THR A 594 23.36 -26.25 -14.01
N LEU A 595 24.02 -25.10 -13.88
CA LEU A 595 24.08 -24.03 -14.88
C LEU A 595 25.52 -23.83 -15.34
N SER A 596 25.75 -23.77 -16.66
CA SER A 596 27.08 -23.64 -17.29
C SER A 596 27.44 -22.18 -17.64
N THR A 597 26.87 -21.21 -16.92
CA THR A 597 27.03 -19.77 -17.16
C THR A 597 27.25 -19.06 -15.83
N SER A 598 28.16 -18.09 -15.80
CA SER A 598 28.38 -17.19 -14.65
C SER A 598 27.37 -16.04 -14.60
N SER A 599 26.45 -15.96 -15.55
CA SER A 599 25.35 -15.01 -15.63
C SER A 599 24.00 -15.72 -15.54
N ILE A 600 23.31 -15.55 -14.41
CA ILE A 600 22.06 -16.24 -14.09
C ILE A 600 20.91 -15.24 -14.16
N ASN A 601 19.92 -15.52 -15.01
CA ASN A 601 18.67 -14.77 -15.07
C ASN A 601 17.64 -15.38 -14.12
N PHE A 602 17.45 -14.81 -12.94
CA PHE A 602 16.44 -15.24 -11.99
C PHE A 602 15.05 -14.86 -12.49
N ASN A 603 14.13 -15.82 -12.50
CA ASN A 603 12.75 -15.62 -12.92
C ASN A 603 11.79 -16.08 -11.82
N TRP A 604 10.83 -15.22 -11.48
CA TRP A 604 9.75 -15.53 -10.55
C TRP A 604 8.46 -14.86 -10.99
N THR A 605 7.36 -15.32 -10.41
CA THR A 605 6.04 -14.71 -10.52
C THR A 605 5.54 -14.45 -9.12
N ALA A 606 5.32 -13.17 -8.79
CA ALA A 606 4.64 -12.76 -7.57
C ALA A 606 3.19 -12.44 -7.91
N THR A 607 2.25 -12.86 -7.08
CA THR A 607 0.80 -12.65 -7.24
C THR A 607 0.21 -12.14 -5.95
N ASP A 608 -0.65 -11.15 -6.08
CA ASP A 608 -1.39 -10.54 -4.99
C ASP A 608 -2.86 -10.36 -5.41
N ASN A 609 -3.77 -10.37 -4.44
CA ASN A 609 -5.21 -10.29 -4.67
C ASN A 609 -5.71 -8.87 -4.94
N LEU A 610 -5.06 -7.83 -4.41
CA LEU A 610 -5.49 -6.44 -4.57
C LEU A 610 -4.43 -5.59 -5.28
N ASP A 611 -3.14 -5.86 -5.07
CA ASP A 611 -2.08 -5.06 -5.63
C ASP A 611 -1.58 -5.55 -6.99
N ALA A 612 -1.65 -4.66 -7.99
CA ALA A 612 -1.13 -4.94 -9.32
C ALA A 612 0.40 -4.81 -9.42
N SER A 613 1.01 -4.05 -8.50
CA SER A 613 2.45 -3.77 -8.46
C SER A 613 3.03 -4.11 -7.10
N LEU A 614 4.07 -4.94 -7.10
CA LEU A 614 4.75 -5.44 -5.91
C LEU A 614 6.23 -5.04 -5.96
N LEU A 615 6.88 -4.98 -4.80
CA LEU A 615 8.32 -4.81 -4.71
C LEU A 615 8.96 -6.06 -4.14
N CYS A 616 10.00 -6.56 -4.81
CA CYS A 616 10.66 -7.80 -4.44
C CYS A 616 12.17 -7.62 -4.23
N ASN A 617 12.73 -8.40 -3.31
CA ASN A 617 14.16 -8.54 -3.08
C ASN A 617 14.62 -9.92 -3.56
N LEU A 618 15.75 -9.94 -4.25
CA LEU A 618 16.47 -11.17 -4.60
C LEU A 618 17.60 -11.39 -3.61
N THR A 619 17.53 -12.51 -2.90
CA THR A 619 18.51 -12.89 -1.87
C THR A 619 19.31 -14.10 -2.35
N ILE A 620 20.63 -14.03 -2.28
CA ILE A 620 21.53 -15.15 -2.59
C ILE A 620 22.42 -15.43 -1.37
N ASN A 621 22.49 -16.69 -0.96
CA ASN A 621 23.24 -17.16 0.22
C ASN A 621 22.94 -16.35 1.49
N GLY A 622 21.69 -15.94 1.66
CA GLY A 622 21.23 -15.14 2.81
C GLY A 622 21.56 -13.65 2.75
N THR A 623 22.19 -13.16 1.68
CA THR A 623 22.46 -11.73 1.45
C THR A 623 21.49 -11.19 0.41
N VAL A 624 20.89 -10.01 0.66
CA VAL A 624 20.07 -9.33 -0.35
C VAL A 624 21.00 -8.74 -1.40
N ASN A 625 21.03 -9.35 -2.59
CA ASN A 625 21.88 -8.92 -3.70
C ASN A 625 21.25 -7.78 -4.49
N GLN A 626 19.92 -7.79 -4.59
CA GLN A 626 19.17 -6.70 -5.19
C GLN A 626 17.87 -6.46 -4.42
N SER A 627 17.55 -5.19 -4.19
CA SER A 627 16.32 -4.77 -3.54
C SER A 627 15.40 -3.96 -4.44
N SER A 628 14.13 -3.87 -4.03
CA SER A 628 13.10 -3.02 -4.63
C SER A 628 12.88 -3.28 -6.13
N ILE A 629 12.91 -4.55 -6.54
CA ILE A 629 12.62 -4.97 -7.91
C ILE A 629 11.11 -4.89 -8.14
N ALA A 630 10.67 -3.98 -9.01
CA ALA A 630 9.27 -3.87 -9.39
C ALA A 630 8.81 -5.17 -10.08
N SER A 631 7.76 -5.78 -9.55
CA SER A 631 7.14 -6.98 -10.07
C SER A 631 5.64 -6.72 -10.30
N THR A 632 5.17 -6.99 -11.51
CA THR A 632 3.73 -6.90 -11.80
C THR A 632 3.05 -8.19 -11.37
N SER A 633 1.95 -8.08 -10.61
CA SER A 633 1.20 -9.23 -10.09
C SER A 633 0.79 -10.18 -11.22
N GLY A 634 1.11 -11.47 -11.08
CA GLY A 634 0.80 -12.52 -12.05
C GLY A 634 1.68 -12.58 -13.30
N GLN A 635 2.67 -11.69 -13.45
CA GLN A 635 3.58 -11.66 -14.58
C GLN A 635 4.97 -12.20 -14.22
N TYR A 636 5.74 -12.57 -15.24
CA TYR A 636 7.13 -12.97 -15.08
C TYR A 636 8.02 -11.75 -14.79
N THR A 637 8.67 -11.75 -13.63
CA THR A 637 9.78 -10.84 -13.34
C THR A 637 11.10 -11.54 -13.61
N ASN A 638 12.01 -10.86 -14.32
CA ASN A 638 13.34 -11.37 -14.64
C ASN A 638 14.40 -10.44 -14.05
N TYR A 639 15.45 -11.00 -13.44
CA TYR A 639 16.59 -10.23 -12.99
C TYR A 639 17.89 -11.02 -13.16
N THR A 640 18.83 -10.47 -13.93
CA THR A 640 20.10 -11.12 -14.22
C THR A 640 21.21 -10.66 -13.27
N ILE A 641 21.90 -11.60 -12.65
CA ILE A 641 23.15 -11.34 -11.91
C ILE A 641 24.29 -12.07 -12.62
N SER A 642 25.37 -11.36 -12.88
CA SER A 642 26.60 -11.88 -13.50
C SER A 642 27.74 -11.98 -12.51
N GLY A 643 28.72 -12.83 -12.82
CA GLY A 643 29.95 -12.98 -12.02
C GLY A 643 29.85 -14.03 -10.92
N PHE A 644 28.98 -15.04 -11.08
CA PHE A 644 29.02 -16.22 -10.22
C PHE A 644 30.26 -17.05 -10.52
N ASN A 645 30.94 -17.48 -9.45
CA ASN A 645 32.02 -18.45 -9.53
C ASN A 645 31.43 -19.87 -9.49
N ASP A 646 32.26 -20.88 -9.76
CA ASP A 646 31.84 -22.26 -9.59
C ASP A 646 31.48 -22.54 -8.13
N GLY A 647 30.33 -23.18 -7.93
CA GLY A 647 29.82 -23.45 -6.60
C GLY A 647 28.31 -23.62 -6.55
N THR A 648 27.82 -24.02 -5.38
CA THR A 648 26.38 -24.12 -5.10
C THR A 648 25.91 -22.87 -4.39
N TYR A 649 24.81 -22.30 -4.88
CA TYR A 649 24.20 -21.09 -4.39
C TYR A 649 22.75 -21.36 -3.97
N ASN A 650 22.35 -20.80 -2.84
CA ASN A 650 20.96 -20.78 -2.38
C ASN A 650 20.33 -19.43 -2.73
N TRP A 651 19.08 -19.42 -3.15
CA TRP A 651 18.36 -18.20 -3.47
C TRP A 651 16.89 -18.27 -3.06
N ASN A 652 16.32 -17.11 -2.73
CA ASN A 652 14.90 -16.93 -2.54
C ASN A 652 14.50 -15.50 -2.93
N ILE A 653 13.19 -15.28 -3.01
CA ILE A 653 12.59 -13.99 -3.30
C ILE A 653 11.69 -13.62 -2.13
N SER A 654 11.82 -12.40 -1.63
CA SER A 654 10.86 -11.81 -0.70
C SER A 654 10.15 -10.66 -1.37
N CYS A 655 8.82 -10.65 -1.36
CA CYS A 655 8.02 -9.61 -1.97
C CYS A 655 7.09 -9.01 -0.93
N TRP A 656 6.88 -7.70 -1.03
CA TRP A 656 5.85 -6.99 -0.30
C TRP A 656 4.94 -6.20 -1.22
N ASP A 657 3.70 -6.06 -0.79
CA ASP A 657 2.65 -5.30 -1.44
C ASP A 657 2.65 -3.82 -0.96
N ASN A 658 1.63 -3.05 -1.33
CA ASN A 658 1.52 -1.65 -0.93
C ASN A 658 1.05 -1.50 0.53
N ALA A 659 0.36 -2.51 1.08
CA ALA A 659 0.03 -2.59 2.51
C ALA A 659 1.22 -3.00 3.38
N SER A 660 2.36 -3.31 2.76
CA SER A 660 3.57 -3.85 3.40
C SER A 660 3.41 -5.26 3.97
N ASN A 661 2.42 -6.03 3.51
CA ASN A 661 2.37 -7.47 3.77
C ASN A 661 3.57 -8.14 3.09
N LEU A 662 4.28 -9.01 3.80
CA LEU A 662 5.55 -9.57 3.36
C LEU A 662 5.46 -11.09 3.31
N ASN A 663 5.85 -11.66 2.17
CA ASN A 663 6.11 -13.09 2.06
C ASN A 663 7.50 -13.37 1.52
N THR A 664 8.05 -14.52 1.87
CA THR A 664 9.32 -15.02 1.32
C THR A 664 9.09 -16.40 0.74
N SER A 665 9.54 -16.61 -0.50
CA SER A 665 9.45 -17.90 -1.15
C SER A 665 10.30 -18.97 -0.44
N LEU A 666 10.08 -20.23 -0.80
CA LEU A 666 11.01 -21.30 -0.43
C LEU A 666 12.41 -21.02 -0.99
N THR A 667 13.44 -21.33 -0.20
CA THR A 667 14.82 -21.28 -0.67
C THR A 667 15.09 -22.45 -1.63
N ARG A 668 15.49 -22.11 -2.86
CA ARG A 668 15.99 -23.06 -3.85
C ARG A 668 17.51 -23.02 -3.92
N ASN A 669 18.12 -24.09 -4.42
CA ASN A 669 19.54 -24.10 -4.75
C ASN A 669 19.77 -24.28 -6.25
N PHE A 670 20.95 -23.85 -6.72
CA PHE A 670 21.49 -24.16 -8.04
C PHE A 670 23.01 -24.24 -7.94
N THR A 671 23.64 -24.94 -8.87
CA THR A 671 25.09 -25.06 -8.97
C THR A 671 25.57 -24.41 -10.25
N VAL A 672 26.52 -23.49 -10.16
CA VAL A 672 27.27 -22.99 -11.31
C VAL A 672 28.47 -23.91 -11.51
N GLY A 673 28.55 -24.56 -12.66
CA GLY A 673 29.63 -25.47 -13.04
C GLY A 673 30.49 -24.91 -14.18
N ALA A 674 31.74 -25.39 -14.27
CA ALA A 674 32.75 -24.93 -15.20
C ALA A 674 32.28 -24.92 -16.66
N THR A 675 32.74 -23.88 -17.36
CA THR A 675 32.47 -23.49 -18.75
C THR A 675 32.82 -24.55 -19.79
N TYR A 676 32.07 -24.55 -20.91
CA TYR A 676 32.38 -25.26 -22.16
C TYR A 676 33.85 -25.08 -22.61
N GLN A 677 34.42 -26.15 -23.19
CA GLN A 677 35.69 -26.12 -23.94
C GLN A 677 35.61 -25.03 -25.01
N GLN A 678 36.57 -24.10 -25.09
CA GLN A 678 36.68 -23.24 -26.27
C GLN A 678 37.55 -23.95 -27.32
N ILE A 679 36.94 -24.49 -28.38
CA ILE A 679 37.64 -25.11 -29.51
C ILE A 679 37.33 -24.33 -30.81
N ASN A 680 38.36 -23.85 -31.51
CA ASN A 680 38.20 -23.07 -32.75
C ASN A 680 39.31 -23.36 -33.75
N PHE A 681 39.02 -23.26 -35.05
CA PHE A 681 40.08 -23.18 -36.07
C PHE A 681 40.88 -21.89 -35.94
N THR A 682 42.18 -21.98 -36.19
CA THR A 682 43.11 -20.84 -36.21
C THR A 682 43.44 -20.48 -37.65
N GLU A 683 43.10 -19.25 -38.06
CA GLU A 683 43.33 -18.74 -39.41
C GLU A 683 44.32 -17.57 -39.41
N PRO A 684 45.24 -17.48 -40.40
CA PRO A 684 45.82 -18.55 -41.23
C PRO A 684 46.74 -19.49 -40.40
N PRO A 685 47.12 -20.71 -40.86
CA PRO A 685 47.06 -21.26 -42.23
C PRO A 685 45.80 -22.06 -42.58
N THR A 686 44.89 -22.30 -41.64
CA THR A 686 43.67 -23.09 -41.90
C THR A 686 42.84 -22.46 -43.02
N PRO A 687 42.50 -23.19 -44.09
CA PRO A 687 41.63 -22.69 -45.15
C PRO A 687 40.26 -22.30 -44.61
N ALA A 688 39.71 -21.19 -45.11
CA ALA A 688 38.33 -20.83 -44.87
C ALA A 688 37.39 -21.92 -45.41
N ASN A 689 36.17 -21.99 -44.87
CA ASN A 689 35.17 -22.93 -45.40
C ASN A 689 34.91 -22.71 -46.91
N ASP A 690 34.67 -23.79 -47.63
CA ASP A 690 34.43 -23.84 -49.08
C ASP A 690 35.62 -23.35 -49.94
N THR A 691 36.84 -23.37 -49.41
CA THR A 691 38.04 -23.02 -50.17
C THR A 691 38.27 -24.01 -51.34
N THR A 692 38.65 -23.49 -52.51
CA THR A 692 39.18 -24.30 -53.62
C THR A 692 40.68 -24.04 -53.77
N THR A 693 41.49 -25.10 -53.84
CA THR A 693 42.95 -25.00 -53.88
C THR A 693 43.57 -25.99 -54.85
N THR A 694 44.74 -25.64 -55.39
CA THR A 694 45.61 -26.55 -56.14
C THR A 694 46.63 -27.26 -55.24
N ASN A 695 46.73 -26.86 -53.96
CA ASN A 695 47.60 -27.52 -53.00
C ASN A 695 47.04 -28.90 -52.68
N THR A 696 47.86 -29.92 -52.86
CA THR A 696 47.51 -31.32 -52.55
C THR A 696 47.85 -31.72 -51.11
N SER A 697 48.26 -30.76 -50.27
CA SER A 697 48.46 -30.92 -48.83
C SER A 697 47.78 -29.76 -48.10
N ILE A 698 46.98 -30.07 -47.07
CA ILE A 698 46.12 -29.07 -46.41
C ILE A 698 46.56 -28.90 -44.96
N GLU A 699 46.99 -27.68 -44.62
CA GLU A 699 47.32 -27.30 -43.25
C GLU A 699 46.07 -26.88 -42.47
N ILE A 700 45.84 -27.47 -41.29
CA ILE A 700 44.70 -27.18 -40.42
C ILE A 700 45.23 -27.01 -39.00
N ASN A 701 44.90 -25.87 -38.39
CA ASN A 701 45.26 -25.55 -37.01
C ASN A 701 43.99 -25.40 -36.18
N VAL A 702 43.95 -26.04 -35.02
CA VAL A 702 42.87 -25.94 -34.04
C VAL A 702 43.43 -25.48 -32.71
N SER A 703 42.84 -24.44 -32.14
CA SER A 703 43.08 -23.99 -30.77
C SER A 703 42.05 -24.61 -29.84
N ILE A 704 42.49 -25.09 -28.67
CA ILE A 704 41.64 -25.64 -27.62
C ILE A 704 42.02 -24.95 -26.31
N THR A 705 41.05 -24.36 -25.61
CA THR A 705 41.20 -23.87 -24.24
C THR A 705 40.33 -24.73 -23.33
N GLU A 706 40.95 -25.65 -22.61
CA GLU A 706 40.35 -26.62 -21.69
C GLU A 706 41.41 -27.11 -20.66
N PRO A 707 41.27 -26.77 -19.37
CA PRO A 707 42.18 -27.23 -18.31
C PRO A 707 42.09 -28.73 -17.99
N ASN A 708 40.92 -29.35 -18.19
CA ASN A 708 40.63 -30.76 -17.84
C ASN A 708 40.36 -31.62 -19.08
N LEU A 709 41.19 -31.47 -20.12
CA LEU A 709 41.00 -32.12 -21.40
C LEU A 709 41.09 -33.66 -21.25
N ASN A 710 40.08 -34.35 -21.74
CA ASN A 710 39.93 -35.81 -21.59
C ASN A 710 39.90 -36.54 -22.92
N GLU A 711 39.40 -35.93 -24.00
CA GLU A 711 39.41 -36.54 -25.33
C GLU A 711 39.55 -35.49 -26.43
N VAL A 712 40.37 -35.78 -27.46
CA VAL A 712 40.46 -35.00 -28.70
C VAL A 712 40.25 -35.92 -29.89
N LYS A 713 39.35 -35.54 -30.80
CA LYS A 713 39.11 -36.23 -32.07
C LYS A 713 39.26 -35.28 -33.24
N PHE A 714 39.76 -35.80 -34.35
CA PHE A 714 39.71 -35.11 -35.65
C PHE A 714 38.92 -35.96 -36.63
N ASN A 715 37.90 -35.35 -37.23
CA ASN A 715 37.15 -35.94 -38.32
C ASN A 715 37.77 -35.52 -39.65
N TRP A 716 38.16 -36.51 -40.47
CA TRP A 716 38.53 -36.28 -41.86
C TRP A 716 37.64 -37.13 -42.77
N ASN A 717 36.91 -36.45 -43.66
CA ASN A 717 36.00 -37.04 -44.65
C ASN A 717 35.03 -38.08 -44.06
N GLY A 718 34.46 -37.79 -42.87
CA GLY A 718 33.49 -38.64 -42.20
C GLY A 718 34.07 -39.70 -41.26
N THR A 719 35.41 -39.82 -41.15
CA THR A 719 36.07 -40.75 -40.23
C THR A 719 36.63 -40.02 -39.02
N ASN A 720 36.25 -40.45 -37.81
CA ASN A 720 36.75 -39.89 -36.54
C ASN A 720 38.05 -40.62 -36.11
N TYR A 721 39.12 -39.86 -35.95
CA TYR A 721 40.39 -40.33 -35.40
C TYR A 721 40.59 -39.77 -34.00
N THR A 722 40.70 -40.66 -33.00
CA THR A 722 40.96 -40.26 -31.61
C THR A 722 42.46 -40.05 -31.40
N ILE A 723 42.84 -38.83 -31.07
CA ILE A 723 44.25 -38.39 -30.95
C ILE A 723 44.69 -38.45 -29.49
N TYR A 724 43.81 -38.04 -28.60
CA TYR A 724 44.04 -37.99 -27.15
C TYR A 724 42.84 -38.60 -26.43
N ASN A 725 43.10 -39.52 -25.52
CA ASN A 725 42.17 -40.02 -24.50
C ASN A 725 42.96 -40.84 -23.46
N ASP A 726 42.28 -41.45 -22.50
CA ASP A 726 42.89 -42.30 -21.46
C ASP A 726 43.71 -43.50 -21.98
N SER A 727 43.62 -43.84 -23.27
CA SER A 727 44.49 -44.87 -23.85
C SER A 727 45.91 -44.38 -24.15
N LEU A 728 46.10 -43.06 -24.29
CA LEU A 728 47.43 -42.44 -24.41
C LEU A 728 48.00 -42.26 -23.01
N VAL A 729 49.01 -43.07 -22.69
CA VAL A 729 49.59 -43.21 -21.33
C VAL A 729 50.98 -42.59 -21.19
N LEU A 730 51.54 -42.11 -22.31
CA LEU A 730 52.72 -41.25 -22.33
C LEU A 730 52.57 -40.26 -23.48
N MET A 731 52.70 -38.97 -23.19
CA MET A 731 52.71 -37.90 -24.18
C MET A 731 53.76 -36.85 -23.84
N MET A 732 54.93 -36.91 -24.49
CA MET A 732 56.02 -35.95 -24.27
C MET A 732 56.27 -35.13 -25.53
N ASN A 733 56.04 -33.82 -25.45
CA ASN A 733 56.19 -32.92 -26.60
C ASN A 733 57.62 -32.41 -26.82
N PHE A 734 58.46 -32.42 -25.77
CA PHE A 734 59.87 -31.98 -25.85
C PHE A 734 60.06 -30.50 -26.28
N ASP A 735 59.14 -29.62 -25.89
CA ASP A 735 59.13 -28.20 -26.31
C ASP A 735 59.66 -27.19 -25.29
N ASN A 736 60.05 -27.65 -24.10
CA ASN A 736 60.53 -26.79 -23.01
C ASN A 736 59.52 -25.67 -22.65
N VAL A 737 58.26 -26.06 -22.43
CA VAL A 737 57.17 -25.16 -22.07
C VAL A 737 57.08 -25.00 -20.55
N SER A 738 57.61 -23.88 -20.04
CA SER A 738 57.58 -23.58 -18.60
C SER A 738 56.17 -23.47 -18.01
N GLY A 739 55.18 -23.07 -18.81
CA GLY A 739 53.78 -22.96 -18.41
C GLY A 739 53.12 -24.27 -17.98
N ILE A 740 53.63 -25.42 -18.45
CA ILE A 740 53.14 -26.75 -18.06
C ILE A 740 54.06 -27.47 -17.06
N GLY A 741 55.11 -26.81 -16.60
CA GLY A 741 56.06 -27.35 -15.61
C GLY A 741 57.31 -28.02 -16.21
N GLU A 742 57.53 -27.93 -17.52
CA GLU A 742 58.83 -28.31 -18.09
C GLU A 742 59.90 -27.31 -17.63
N SER A 743 61.11 -27.81 -17.41
CA SER A 743 62.24 -26.96 -17.04
C SER A 743 63.49 -27.39 -17.77
N TYR A 744 64.01 -26.54 -18.65
CA TYR A 744 65.32 -26.74 -19.23
C TYR A 744 66.43 -26.21 -18.30
N ASN A 745 67.32 -27.11 -17.93
CA ASN A 745 68.58 -26.85 -17.26
C ASN A 745 69.69 -27.49 -18.11
N ASN A 746 70.75 -26.73 -18.40
CA ASN A 746 71.91 -27.25 -19.12
C ASN A 746 72.61 -28.40 -18.36
N SER A 747 72.35 -28.56 -17.05
CA SER A 747 72.81 -29.69 -16.25
C SER A 747 71.71 -30.72 -15.97
N ASN A 748 72.10 -31.95 -15.59
CA ASN A 748 71.21 -33.02 -15.11
C ASN A 748 70.04 -32.49 -14.27
N GLY A 749 68.81 -32.88 -14.64
CA GLY A 749 67.59 -32.43 -13.96
C GLY A 749 66.65 -31.57 -14.81
N THR A 750 66.78 -31.59 -16.14
CA THR A 750 65.75 -31.04 -17.04
C THR A 750 64.46 -31.87 -16.88
N ILE A 751 63.35 -31.22 -16.54
CA ILE A 751 62.06 -31.87 -16.34
C ILE A 751 61.29 -31.80 -17.66
N ILE A 752 60.88 -32.97 -18.13
CA ILE A 752 60.02 -33.14 -19.30
C ILE A 752 58.68 -33.65 -18.79
N VAL A 753 57.59 -33.01 -19.17
CA VAL A 753 56.27 -33.30 -18.62
C VAL A 753 55.55 -34.32 -19.49
N ASP A 754 55.02 -35.36 -18.87
CA ASP A 754 54.01 -36.22 -19.48
C ASP A 754 52.67 -35.49 -19.45
N VAL A 755 52.21 -35.09 -20.62
CA VAL A 755 50.99 -34.30 -20.81
C VAL A 755 49.73 -35.19 -20.80
N SER A 756 49.90 -36.52 -20.77
CA SER A 756 48.79 -37.46 -20.61
C SER A 756 48.23 -37.45 -19.17
N ASN A 757 47.10 -38.14 -18.98
CA ASN A 757 46.51 -38.34 -17.64
C ASN A 757 47.33 -39.29 -16.73
N SER A 758 48.43 -39.86 -17.22
CA SER A 758 49.23 -40.87 -16.47
C SER A 758 50.36 -40.26 -15.62
N GLY A 759 50.81 -39.05 -15.93
CA GLY A 759 51.78 -38.30 -15.12
C GLY A 759 53.19 -38.92 -15.06
N ASN A 760 53.59 -39.68 -16.08
CA ASN A 760 54.89 -40.34 -16.18
C ASN A 760 56.01 -39.37 -16.59
N ASN A 761 56.19 -38.27 -15.84
CA ASN A 761 57.13 -37.20 -16.14
C ASN A 761 58.57 -37.73 -16.28
N GLY A 762 59.34 -37.16 -17.20
CA GLY A 762 60.72 -37.53 -17.48
C GLY A 762 61.72 -36.57 -16.84
N THR A 763 62.90 -37.10 -16.48
CA THR A 763 64.09 -36.30 -16.16
C THR A 763 65.16 -36.59 -17.19
N LEU A 764 65.60 -35.57 -17.93
CA LEU A 764 66.71 -35.66 -18.84
C LEU A 764 68.04 -35.63 -18.07
N TYR A 765 68.85 -36.65 -18.34
CA TYR A 765 70.22 -36.81 -17.91
C TYR A 765 71.13 -36.55 -19.10
N VAL A 766 72.12 -35.69 -18.89
CA VAL A 766 73.16 -35.31 -19.84
C VAL A 766 74.53 -35.54 -19.20
N GLY A 767 75.48 -35.97 -20.01
CA GLY A 767 76.85 -36.23 -19.60
C GLY A 767 77.63 -35.05 -19.07
N ALA A 768 78.89 -35.30 -18.72
CA ALA A 768 79.82 -34.25 -18.29
C ALA A 768 80.20 -33.26 -19.42
N ASP A 769 79.77 -33.49 -20.66
CA ASP A 769 80.08 -32.65 -21.81
C ASP A 769 79.03 -31.55 -22.10
N ASP A 770 77.93 -31.49 -21.33
CA ASP A 770 76.87 -30.47 -21.41
C ASP A 770 76.24 -30.35 -22.82
N SER A 771 76.33 -31.39 -23.67
CA SER A 771 75.95 -31.32 -25.09
C SER A 771 74.49 -31.65 -25.40
N GLY A 772 73.67 -31.98 -24.39
CA GLY A 772 72.22 -32.15 -24.49
C GLY A 772 71.48 -30.84 -24.79
N ASN A 773 71.67 -30.34 -26.01
CA ASN A 773 71.10 -29.09 -26.48
C ASN A 773 69.65 -29.33 -26.89
N TYR A 774 68.73 -28.71 -26.14
CA TYR A 774 67.41 -28.39 -26.67
C TYR A 774 67.59 -27.77 -28.07
N THR A 775 67.00 -28.39 -29.07
CA THR A 775 67.20 -28.06 -30.48
C THR A 775 65.84 -27.87 -31.17
N THR A 776 65.85 -27.52 -32.45
CA THR A 776 64.63 -27.47 -33.26
C THR A 776 64.16 -28.88 -33.59
N GLY A 777 62.94 -29.19 -33.16
CA GLY A 777 62.28 -30.47 -33.40
C GLY A 777 61.65 -30.61 -34.78
N LYS A 778 60.91 -31.70 -34.95
CA LYS A 778 59.96 -31.87 -36.05
C LYS A 778 58.80 -30.89 -35.86
N TYR A 779 58.34 -30.73 -34.62
CA TYR A 779 57.38 -29.71 -34.22
C TYR A 779 57.99 -28.91 -33.07
N GLN A 780 58.24 -27.62 -33.28
CA GLN A 780 58.81 -26.73 -32.25
C GLN A 780 60.18 -27.21 -31.71
N GLY A 781 60.23 -27.81 -30.51
CA GLY A 781 61.44 -28.23 -29.80
C GLY A 781 61.74 -29.72 -29.91
N ALA A 782 62.97 -30.11 -29.57
CA ALA A 782 63.36 -31.52 -29.40
C ALA A 782 64.64 -31.64 -28.58
N TYR A 783 65.00 -32.86 -28.19
CA TYR A 783 66.26 -33.14 -27.52
C TYR A 783 67.21 -33.95 -28.40
N ASN A 784 68.46 -33.50 -28.46
CA ASN A 784 69.55 -34.20 -29.12
C ASN A 784 70.32 -35.06 -28.12
N PHE A 785 70.55 -36.32 -28.49
CA PHE A 785 71.27 -37.33 -27.72
C PHE A 785 72.59 -37.64 -28.42
N ASP A 786 73.69 -37.65 -27.66
CA ASP A 786 75.05 -37.75 -28.19
C ASP A 786 75.54 -39.19 -28.49
N GLY A 787 74.81 -40.21 -28.02
CA GLY A 787 75.17 -41.62 -28.15
C GLY A 787 76.15 -42.14 -27.12
N VAL A 788 76.47 -41.37 -26.08
CA VAL A 788 77.43 -41.74 -25.04
C VAL A 788 76.79 -41.87 -23.67
N ASP A 789 76.03 -40.87 -23.22
CA ASP A 789 75.44 -40.88 -21.88
C ASP A 789 74.11 -40.10 -21.71
N ASP A 790 73.56 -39.52 -22.79
CA ASP A 790 72.30 -38.79 -22.75
C ASP A 790 71.06 -39.70 -22.73
N TYR A 791 70.10 -39.44 -21.83
CA TYR A 791 68.81 -40.15 -21.80
C TYR A 791 67.74 -39.45 -20.96
N VAL A 792 66.46 -39.79 -21.17
CA VAL A 792 65.35 -39.37 -20.30
C VAL A 792 64.90 -40.56 -19.45
N ALA A 793 64.99 -40.41 -18.13
CA ALA A 793 64.45 -41.38 -17.18
C ALA A 793 63.00 -41.01 -16.84
N LEU A 794 62.06 -41.93 -17.06
CA LEU A 794 60.65 -41.70 -16.73
C LEU A 794 60.38 -42.01 -15.25
N SER A 795 59.63 -41.12 -14.59
CA SER A 795 59.12 -41.34 -13.25
C SER A 795 57.82 -42.14 -13.30
N GLY A 796 57.62 -43.07 -12.36
CA GLY A 796 56.41 -43.89 -12.28
C GLY A 796 56.65 -45.40 -12.38
N THR A 797 55.56 -46.16 -12.48
CA THR A 797 55.57 -47.60 -12.79
C THR A 797 55.68 -47.82 -14.29
N PRO A 798 56.10 -49.00 -14.77
CA PRO A 798 56.02 -49.36 -16.18
C PRO A 798 54.72 -48.96 -16.85
N ILE A 799 54.87 -48.33 -18.01
CA ILE A 799 53.75 -47.81 -18.80
C ILE A 799 53.11 -48.98 -19.56
N ILE A 800 53.94 -49.90 -20.05
CA ILE A 800 53.50 -51.13 -20.70
C ILE A 800 53.47 -52.24 -19.64
N GLY A 801 52.29 -52.44 -19.04
CA GLY A 801 52.04 -53.49 -18.06
C GLY A 801 52.04 -54.91 -18.65
N ASN A 802 51.48 -55.88 -17.92
CA ASN A 802 51.30 -57.26 -18.40
C ASN A 802 50.28 -57.40 -19.55
N ASP A 803 49.67 -56.28 -19.97
CA ASP A 803 48.62 -56.22 -20.98
C ASP A 803 49.17 -56.50 -22.37
N SER A 804 48.32 -57.11 -23.19
CA SER A 804 48.75 -57.80 -24.40
C SER A 804 48.84 -56.90 -25.64
N SER A 805 48.43 -55.63 -25.55
CA SER A 805 48.35 -54.72 -26.69
C SER A 805 48.80 -53.30 -26.34
N PHE A 806 49.68 -52.71 -27.15
CA PHE A 806 50.19 -51.35 -26.98
C PHE A 806 50.66 -50.77 -28.31
N THR A 807 50.92 -49.47 -28.36
CA THR A 807 51.56 -48.79 -29.50
C THR A 807 52.57 -47.77 -28.99
N ILE A 808 53.76 -47.73 -29.56
CA ILE A 808 54.81 -46.74 -29.25
C ILE A 808 55.14 -45.98 -30.52
N ALA A 809 55.22 -44.65 -30.44
CA ALA A 809 55.59 -43.80 -31.57
C ALA A 809 56.56 -42.70 -31.16
N SER A 810 57.40 -42.28 -32.12
CA SER A 810 58.27 -41.11 -31.95
C SER A 810 58.74 -40.58 -33.31
N TRP A 811 59.02 -39.28 -33.38
CA TRP A 811 59.83 -38.71 -34.44
C TRP A 811 61.31 -38.84 -34.10
N ILE A 812 62.11 -39.35 -35.03
CA ILE A 812 63.55 -39.50 -34.87
C ILE A 812 64.30 -38.86 -36.02
N LYS A 813 65.52 -38.38 -35.75
CA LYS A 813 66.47 -37.89 -36.75
C LYS A 813 67.86 -38.37 -36.40
N THR A 814 68.41 -39.28 -37.21
CA THR A 814 69.70 -39.89 -36.89
C THR A 814 70.50 -40.26 -38.16
N VAL A 815 71.79 -40.54 -37.97
CA VAL A 815 72.68 -41.21 -38.95
C VAL A 815 73.29 -42.49 -38.37
N ASN A 816 73.00 -42.81 -37.11
CA ASN A 816 73.61 -43.88 -36.32
C ASN A 816 72.53 -44.85 -35.78
N GLY A 817 72.93 -46.05 -35.38
CA GLY A 817 72.07 -46.94 -34.60
C GLY A 817 71.99 -46.49 -33.14
N GLY A 818 70.88 -46.81 -32.45
CA GLY A 818 70.69 -46.37 -31.06
C GLY A 818 69.31 -46.69 -30.48
N MET A 819 69.17 -46.55 -29.15
CA MET A 819 67.95 -46.88 -28.40
C MET A 819 66.99 -45.71 -28.34
N ILE A 820 65.79 -45.81 -28.90
CA ILE A 820 64.81 -44.73 -28.85
C ILE A 820 64.00 -44.81 -27.55
N TYR A 821 63.44 -45.98 -27.24
CA TYR A 821 62.64 -46.22 -26.04
C TYR A 821 62.85 -47.65 -25.52
N THR A 822 62.93 -47.80 -24.21
CA THR A 822 63.11 -49.10 -23.56
C THR A 822 62.23 -49.24 -22.32
N GLU A 823 61.69 -50.43 -22.12
CA GLU A 823 61.07 -50.87 -20.86
C GLU A 823 61.68 -52.20 -20.41
N GLY A 824 62.23 -52.30 -19.19
CA GLY A 824 63.04 -53.46 -18.76
C GLY A 824 63.43 -53.55 -17.28
N TYR A 825 64.27 -54.53 -16.93
CA TYR A 825 64.86 -54.74 -15.60
C TYR A 825 66.40 -54.61 -15.62
N ASN A 826 66.97 -53.72 -14.78
CA ASN A 826 68.39 -53.33 -14.85
C ASN A 826 69.41 -54.35 -14.25
N VAL A 827 68.99 -55.41 -13.55
CA VAL A 827 69.92 -56.36 -12.91
C VAL A 827 69.45 -57.82 -12.92
N ASN A 828 69.93 -58.62 -13.87
CA ASN A 828 69.81 -60.08 -13.92
C ASN A 828 68.37 -60.66 -13.87
N ALA A 829 67.97 -61.18 -15.03
CA ALA A 829 66.79 -61.98 -15.33
C ALA A 829 65.46 -61.22 -15.45
N ASN A 830 64.71 -61.60 -16.49
CA ASN A 830 63.36 -61.20 -16.93
C ASN A 830 63.31 -60.37 -18.24
N TRP A 831 62.34 -59.48 -18.44
CA TRP A 831 61.89 -59.02 -19.77
C TRP A 831 62.44 -57.66 -20.21
N ASN A 832 62.57 -57.44 -21.52
CA ASN A 832 62.85 -56.12 -22.12
C ASN A 832 62.04 -55.91 -23.40
N ILE A 833 61.42 -54.74 -23.53
CA ILE A 833 60.86 -54.19 -24.76
C ILE A 833 61.85 -53.15 -25.26
N ILE A 834 62.35 -53.31 -26.48
CA ILE A 834 63.38 -52.44 -27.02
C ILE A 834 62.95 -51.92 -28.39
N PHE A 835 62.81 -50.60 -28.47
CA PHE A 835 62.47 -49.82 -29.65
C PHE A 835 63.74 -49.08 -30.11
N GLN A 836 64.31 -49.47 -31.25
CA GLN A 836 65.65 -48.99 -31.65
C GLN A 836 65.81 -48.81 -33.16
N VAL A 837 66.81 -48.01 -33.53
CA VAL A 837 67.42 -48.03 -34.87
C VAL A 837 68.51 -49.08 -34.89
N ASP A 838 68.42 -50.08 -35.77
CA ASP A 838 69.43 -51.14 -35.85
C ASP A 838 70.78 -50.60 -36.31
N GLY A 839 71.82 -50.72 -35.48
CA GLY A 839 73.18 -50.30 -35.83
C GLY A 839 74.05 -51.39 -36.47
N VAL A 840 73.48 -52.51 -36.89
CA VAL A 840 74.24 -53.70 -37.34
C VAL A 840 74.30 -53.78 -38.86
N THR A 841 73.18 -53.59 -39.56
CA THR A 841 73.11 -53.65 -41.03
C THR A 841 72.87 -52.27 -41.63
N THR A 842 73.80 -51.77 -42.47
CA THR A 842 73.61 -50.53 -43.21
C THR A 842 72.91 -50.79 -44.55
N PRO A 843 71.92 -49.97 -44.95
CA PRO A 843 71.35 -48.83 -44.23
C PRO A 843 70.54 -49.24 -42.98
N TYR A 844 70.63 -48.44 -41.92
CA TYR A 844 70.02 -48.75 -40.62
C TYR A 844 68.51 -48.53 -40.69
N SER A 845 67.75 -49.54 -40.25
CA SER A 845 66.28 -49.53 -40.25
C SER A 845 65.73 -49.55 -38.82
N PHE A 846 64.47 -49.16 -38.69
CA PHE A 846 63.76 -49.20 -37.41
C PHE A 846 63.34 -50.63 -37.03
N ARG A 847 63.45 -51.00 -35.76
CA ARG A 847 62.97 -52.30 -35.24
C ARG A 847 62.40 -52.23 -33.82
N ILE A 848 61.51 -53.18 -33.53
CA ILE A 848 61.10 -53.55 -32.17
C ILE A 848 61.45 -55.01 -31.91
N TYR A 849 61.92 -55.31 -30.70
CA TYR A 849 62.16 -56.69 -30.29
C TYR A 849 62.02 -56.90 -28.79
N PHE A 850 61.82 -58.16 -28.43
CA PHE A 850 61.54 -58.61 -27.07
C PHE A 850 62.57 -59.65 -26.66
N LYS A 851 63.11 -59.50 -25.44
CA LYS A 851 64.01 -60.47 -24.84
C LYS A 851 63.59 -60.83 -23.43
N GLU A 852 63.61 -62.11 -23.12
CA GLU A 852 63.54 -62.63 -21.76
C GLU A 852 64.86 -63.34 -21.46
N ASP A 853 65.55 -62.99 -20.38
CA ASP A 853 66.82 -63.63 -19.99
C ASP A 853 67.89 -63.65 -21.09
N GLY A 854 67.86 -62.65 -21.98
CA GLY A 854 68.75 -62.57 -23.14
C GLY A 854 68.37 -63.46 -24.32
N VAL A 855 67.30 -64.23 -24.21
CA VAL A 855 66.72 -65.05 -25.28
C VAL A 855 65.74 -64.22 -26.10
N TRP A 856 65.82 -64.32 -27.43
CA TRP A 856 64.89 -63.66 -28.34
C TRP A 856 63.48 -64.26 -28.23
N LYS A 857 62.48 -63.39 -28.07
CA LYS A 857 61.06 -63.77 -27.98
C LYS A 857 60.24 -63.34 -29.18
N GLY A 858 60.65 -62.25 -29.83
CA GLY A 858 60.09 -61.76 -31.08
C GLY A 858 60.90 -60.55 -31.56
N GLU A 859 60.98 -60.36 -32.87
CA GLU A 859 61.65 -59.23 -33.51
C GLU A 859 60.88 -58.87 -34.78
N THR A 860 60.72 -57.57 -35.03
CA THR A 860 60.14 -57.05 -36.27
C THR A 860 61.01 -55.87 -36.71
N ILE A 861 61.53 -55.91 -37.94
CA ILE A 861 62.50 -54.95 -38.47
C ILE A 861 62.05 -54.45 -39.85
N GLY A 862 62.12 -53.14 -40.04
CA GLY A 862 61.70 -52.49 -41.28
C GLY A 862 62.74 -52.64 -42.38
N THR A 863 62.36 -52.21 -43.58
CA THR A 863 63.26 -52.16 -44.74
C THR A 863 63.63 -50.75 -45.15
N THR A 864 62.80 -49.76 -44.79
CA THR A 864 63.08 -48.35 -45.04
C THR A 864 64.21 -47.84 -44.13
N PRO A 865 65.29 -47.29 -44.71
CA PRO A 865 66.35 -46.60 -43.97
C PRO A 865 65.80 -45.43 -43.15
N VAL A 866 66.26 -45.30 -41.90
CA VAL A 866 65.93 -44.15 -41.03
C VAL A 866 67.18 -43.36 -40.60
N ASN A 867 68.33 -43.65 -41.22
CA ASN A 867 69.63 -43.08 -40.88
C ASN A 867 70.17 -42.11 -41.93
N ASP A 868 69.29 -41.35 -42.57
CA ASP A 868 69.60 -40.44 -43.67
C ASP A 868 69.70 -38.96 -43.24
N SER A 869 69.70 -38.69 -41.92
CA SER A 869 69.61 -37.36 -41.30
C SER A 869 68.27 -36.62 -41.52
N GLY A 870 67.25 -37.26 -42.09
CA GLY A 870 65.87 -36.81 -42.15
C GLY A 870 65.09 -37.12 -40.88
N TRP A 871 63.94 -36.47 -40.71
CA TRP A 871 62.97 -36.81 -39.68
C TRP A 871 62.11 -37.98 -40.16
N HIS A 872 62.06 -39.05 -39.38
CA HIS A 872 61.18 -40.20 -39.62
C HIS A 872 60.23 -40.41 -38.46
N TYR A 873 58.96 -40.70 -38.76
CA TYR A 873 57.97 -41.11 -37.75
C TYR A 873 57.97 -42.62 -37.65
N VAL A 874 58.50 -43.14 -36.55
CA VAL A 874 58.64 -44.58 -36.32
C VAL A 874 57.58 -45.04 -35.32
N VAL A 875 56.86 -46.11 -35.65
CA VAL A 875 55.78 -46.64 -34.82
C VAL A 875 55.89 -48.15 -34.74
N ALA A 876 55.68 -48.71 -33.54
CA ALA A 876 55.50 -50.15 -33.36
C ALA A 876 54.20 -50.42 -32.61
N VAL A 877 53.43 -51.38 -33.14
CA VAL A 877 52.16 -51.84 -32.59
C VAL A 877 52.34 -53.27 -32.13
N GLN A 878 51.85 -53.59 -30.94
CA GLN A 878 51.67 -54.96 -30.47
C GLN A 878 50.17 -55.17 -30.19
N THR A 879 49.65 -56.29 -30.67
CA THR A 879 48.28 -56.75 -30.42
C THR A 879 48.29 -58.17 -29.87
N ASN A 880 47.59 -58.41 -28.77
CA ASN A 880 47.39 -59.73 -28.15
C ASN A 880 48.65 -60.60 -27.94
N LYS A 881 49.84 -60.01 -27.66
CA LYS A 881 51.16 -60.68 -27.52
C LYS A 881 51.67 -61.44 -28.76
N SER A 882 50.88 -61.58 -29.81
CA SER A 882 51.17 -62.47 -30.94
C SER A 882 51.11 -61.77 -32.29
N TYR A 883 50.81 -60.48 -32.35
CA TYR A 883 50.70 -59.77 -33.61
C TYR A 883 51.39 -58.42 -33.49
N ARG A 884 52.42 -58.18 -34.30
CA ARG A 884 53.20 -56.95 -34.30
C ARG A 884 53.24 -56.35 -35.67
N GLU A 885 53.23 -55.04 -35.69
CA GLU A 885 53.41 -54.25 -36.89
C GLU A 885 54.38 -53.12 -36.57
N ILE A 886 55.17 -52.75 -37.58
CA ILE A 886 56.00 -51.55 -37.52
C ILE A 886 55.68 -50.67 -38.71
N PHE A 887 55.74 -49.37 -38.48
CA PHE A 887 55.47 -48.36 -39.48
C PHE A 887 56.61 -47.35 -39.51
N ILE A 888 56.96 -46.90 -40.70
CA ILE A 888 57.88 -45.79 -40.94
C ILE A 888 57.12 -44.77 -41.79
N ASP A 889 57.08 -43.53 -41.33
CA ASP A 889 56.40 -42.41 -42.00
C ASP A 889 54.93 -42.71 -42.35
N GLY A 890 54.22 -43.37 -41.43
CA GLY A 890 52.81 -43.74 -41.58
C GLY A 890 52.55 -44.92 -42.51
N VAL A 891 53.58 -45.55 -43.07
CA VAL A 891 53.49 -46.72 -43.97
C VAL A 891 53.85 -47.99 -43.23
N LEU A 892 53.04 -49.05 -43.40
CA LEU A 892 53.32 -50.38 -42.83
C LEU A 892 54.57 -50.98 -43.50
N GLU A 893 55.56 -51.33 -42.69
CA GLU A 893 56.83 -51.90 -43.17
C GLU A 893 56.85 -53.43 -43.07
N ASP A 894 56.46 -53.97 -41.91
CA ASP A 894 56.50 -55.41 -41.65
C ASP A 894 55.46 -55.82 -40.61
N THR A 895 55.10 -57.10 -40.64
CA THR A 895 54.16 -57.74 -39.71
C THR A 895 54.73 -59.05 -39.20
N ASP A 896 54.71 -59.26 -37.89
CA ASP A 896 55.15 -60.49 -37.25
C ASP A 896 54.01 -61.10 -36.40
N THR A 897 53.77 -62.40 -36.58
CA THR A 897 52.71 -63.14 -35.88
C THR A 897 53.23 -64.08 -34.78
N THR A 898 54.53 -64.00 -34.44
CA THR A 898 55.12 -64.85 -33.41
C THR A 898 54.68 -64.43 -32.01
N LEU A 899 54.24 -65.41 -31.21
CA LEU A 899 53.82 -65.22 -29.82
C LEU A 899 55.05 -64.98 -28.92
N ILE A 900 55.10 -63.85 -28.22
CA ILE A 900 56.23 -63.53 -27.32
C ILE A 900 56.13 -64.25 -25.96
N GLY A 901 54.94 -64.37 -25.38
CA GLY A 901 54.71 -64.95 -24.04
C GLY A 901 54.21 -63.92 -23.02
N ASP A 902 54.11 -64.30 -21.74
CA ASP A 902 53.73 -63.38 -20.66
C ASP A 902 54.92 -62.52 -20.24
N MET A 903 54.77 -61.20 -20.35
CA MET A 903 55.76 -60.22 -19.89
C MET A 903 55.67 -60.12 -18.36
N SER A 904 56.78 -60.29 -17.64
CA SER A 904 56.84 -60.08 -16.18
C SER A 904 57.21 -58.63 -15.83
N ILE A 905 56.84 -58.18 -14.62
CA ILE A 905 57.03 -56.83 -14.06
C ILE A 905 58.35 -56.17 -14.52
N LEU A 906 58.21 -55.16 -15.38
CA LEU A 906 59.28 -54.24 -15.79
C LEU A 906 59.53 -53.26 -14.61
N ASN A 907 60.69 -52.61 -14.50
CA ASN A 907 60.92 -51.63 -13.43
C ASN A 907 61.74 -50.40 -13.84
N THR A 908 62.20 -50.31 -15.08
CA THR A 908 62.85 -49.14 -15.65
C THR A 908 62.31 -48.85 -17.05
N HIS A 909 62.01 -47.56 -17.31
CA HIS A 909 61.47 -47.09 -18.59
C HIS A 909 62.20 -45.82 -18.98
N ASN A 910 62.93 -45.88 -20.09
CA ASN A 910 63.81 -44.79 -20.51
C ASN A 910 63.62 -44.47 -21.98
N ILE A 911 63.80 -43.20 -22.32
CA ILE A 911 63.94 -42.73 -23.70
C ILE A 911 65.43 -42.45 -23.93
N GLY A 912 65.98 -42.90 -25.05
CA GLY A 912 67.37 -42.61 -25.40
C GLY A 912 68.42 -43.61 -24.90
N VAL A 913 68.07 -44.58 -24.03
CA VAL A 913 69.05 -45.55 -23.49
C VAL A 913 68.47 -46.93 -23.19
N ASN A 914 69.37 -47.92 -23.17
CA ASN A 914 69.19 -49.19 -22.46
C ASN A 914 70.28 -49.35 -21.39
N GLU A 915 69.98 -49.07 -20.11
CA GLU A 915 70.95 -49.14 -19.01
C GLU A 915 71.14 -50.57 -18.48
N ARG A 916 72.03 -51.36 -19.12
CA ARG A 916 72.53 -52.60 -18.49
C ARG A 916 73.81 -52.29 -17.71
N THR A 917 73.94 -52.85 -16.51
CA THR A 917 75.04 -52.62 -15.53
C THR A 917 76.45 -53.08 -15.97
N SER A 918 76.73 -53.15 -17.27
CA SER A 918 78.09 -53.28 -17.82
C SER A 918 78.28 -52.73 -19.25
N PHE A 919 77.21 -52.46 -20.00
CA PHE A 919 77.25 -51.78 -21.31
C PHE A 919 75.89 -51.11 -21.55
N ALA A 920 75.87 -49.79 -21.67
CA ALA A 920 74.68 -49.05 -22.05
C ALA A 920 74.78 -48.69 -23.55
N THR A 921 73.66 -48.82 -24.26
CA THR A 921 73.53 -48.38 -25.65
C THR A 921 72.65 -47.15 -25.68
N PHE A 922 73.20 -46.03 -26.12
CA PHE A 922 72.53 -44.74 -26.15
C PHE A 922 72.07 -44.40 -27.56
N PHE A 923 71.05 -43.55 -27.67
CA PHE A 923 70.66 -42.96 -28.94
C PHE A 923 71.67 -41.90 -29.36
N ASN A 924 72.05 -41.91 -30.63
CA ASN A 924 72.86 -40.84 -31.21
C ASN A 924 72.01 -40.17 -32.29
N GLY A 925 71.43 -39.01 -31.98
CA GLY A 925 70.51 -38.30 -32.85
C GLY A 925 69.48 -37.50 -32.06
N THR A 926 68.49 -36.94 -32.75
CA THR A 926 67.41 -36.14 -32.15
C THR A 926 66.13 -36.98 -32.04
N ILE A 927 65.44 -36.90 -30.90
CA ILE A 927 64.13 -37.53 -30.66
C ILE A 927 63.12 -36.42 -30.38
N ASP A 928 61.91 -36.57 -30.90
CA ASP A 928 60.78 -35.65 -30.73
C ASP A 928 59.45 -36.44 -30.62
N GLU A 929 58.45 -35.82 -30.00
CA GLU A 929 57.07 -36.29 -29.81
C GLU A 929 56.94 -37.78 -29.43
N VAL A 930 57.44 -38.17 -28.27
CA VAL A 930 57.34 -39.57 -27.80
C VAL A 930 55.92 -39.82 -27.28
N ARG A 931 55.28 -40.88 -27.81
CA ARG A 931 53.91 -41.29 -27.47
C ARG A 931 53.83 -42.78 -27.17
N VAL A 932 53.06 -43.15 -26.15
CA VAL A 932 52.73 -44.56 -25.84
C VAL A 932 51.24 -44.70 -25.57
N TRP A 933 50.61 -45.65 -26.26
CA TRP A 933 49.22 -46.04 -26.01
C TRP A 933 49.15 -47.44 -25.40
N ASN A 934 48.25 -47.64 -24.44
CA ASN A 934 47.94 -48.95 -23.83
C ASN A 934 46.96 -49.80 -24.68
N ARG A 935 46.91 -49.53 -25.99
CA ARG A 935 46.11 -50.25 -26.98
C ARG A 935 46.86 -50.36 -28.30
N SER A 936 46.42 -51.28 -29.15
CA SER A 936 46.84 -51.35 -30.54
C SER A 936 46.13 -50.26 -31.36
N LEU A 937 46.88 -49.43 -32.09
CA LEU A 937 46.34 -48.51 -33.09
C LEU A 937 46.19 -49.22 -34.44
N SER A 938 45.16 -48.86 -35.20
CA SER A 938 44.96 -49.32 -36.58
C SER A 938 45.89 -48.59 -37.55
N SER A 939 46.15 -49.19 -38.72
CA SER A 939 46.98 -48.57 -39.76
C SER A 939 46.47 -47.19 -40.20
N SER A 940 45.15 -46.97 -40.23
CA SER A 940 44.55 -45.66 -40.55
C SER A 940 44.75 -44.63 -39.44
N GLU A 941 44.70 -45.03 -38.16
CA GLU A 941 45.03 -44.13 -37.04
C GLU A 941 46.49 -43.71 -37.09
N ILE A 942 47.40 -44.65 -37.40
CA ILE A 942 48.84 -44.38 -37.48
C ILE A 942 49.16 -43.45 -38.65
N GLN A 943 48.57 -43.69 -39.82
CA GLN A 943 48.70 -42.79 -40.96
C GLN A 943 48.16 -41.40 -40.62
N GLN A 944 47.03 -41.31 -39.92
CA GLN A 944 46.50 -40.00 -39.52
C GLN A 944 47.41 -39.29 -38.51
N LEU A 945 47.96 -40.01 -37.51
CA LEU A 945 48.90 -39.43 -36.54
C LEU A 945 50.19 -38.93 -37.19
N TYR A 946 50.65 -39.53 -38.29
CA TYR A 946 51.80 -39.03 -39.06
C TYR A 946 51.57 -37.60 -39.57
N PHE A 947 50.33 -37.26 -39.95
CA PHE A 947 49.98 -35.93 -40.45
C PHE A 947 49.75 -34.90 -39.34
N MET A 948 49.71 -35.32 -38.07
CA MET A 948 49.16 -34.51 -37.00
C MET A 948 50.15 -34.31 -35.85
N ASN A 949 50.01 -33.20 -35.14
CA ASN A 949 50.63 -33.01 -33.85
C ASN A 949 49.68 -32.32 -32.88
N LEU A 950 49.44 -32.95 -31.73
CA LEU A 950 48.73 -32.32 -30.61
C LEU A 950 49.77 -31.86 -29.60
N ASN A 951 49.65 -30.60 -29.18
CA ASN A 951 50.59 -29.94 -28.31
C ASN A 951 49.89 -29.21 -27.17
N LYS A 952 50.44 -29.26 -25.96
CA LYS A 952 50.00 -28.43 -24.83
C LYS A 952 51.06 -27.37 -24.56
N TYR A 953 50.66 -26.10 -24.64
CA TYR A 953 51.60 -24.97 -24.53
C TYR A 953 51.29 -24.02 -23.36
N ASP A 954 50.21 -24.27 -22.62
CA ASP A 954 49.84 -23.57 -21.38
C ASP A 954 49.03 -24.53 -20.49
N THR A 955 48.77 -24.14 -19.24
CA THR A 955 48.00 -24.96 -18.26
C THR A 955 46.64 -25.41 -18.78
N ASP A 956 45.99 -24.58 -19.59
CA ASP A 956 44.66 -24.79 -20.17
C ASP A 956 44.64 -24.71 -21.71
N LYS A 957 45.77 -24.50 -22.39
CA LYS A 957 45.78 -24.30 -23.85
C LYS A 957 46.50 -25.39 -24.63
N TRP A 958 45.86 -25.83 -25.69
CA TRP A 958 46.34 -26.85 -26.61
C TRP A 958 46.23 -26.40 -28.06
N ALA A 959 47.15 -26.87 -28.88
CA ALA A 959 47.17 -26.67 -30.33
C ALA A 959 47.20 -28.02 -31.03
N LEU A 960 46.27 -28.24 -31.96
CA LEU A 960 46.30 -29.38 -32.87
C LEU A 960 46.66 -28.88 -34.26
N TYR A 961 47.82 -29.30 -34.76
CA TYR A 961 48.30 -29.07 -36.12
C TYR A 961 48.04 -30.31 -36.97
N ILE A 962 47.59 -30.13 -38.21
CA ILE A 962 47.42 -31.19 -39.20
C ILE A 962 47.98 -30.70 -40.53
N ASN A 963 48.81 -31.50 -41.20
CA ASN A 963 49.20 -31.33 -42.60
C ASN A 963 48.68 -32.52 -43.42
N GLN A 964 47.41 -32.45 -43.78
CA GLN A 964 46.71 -33.58 -44.35
C GLN A 964 47.14 -33.85 -45.80
N SER A 965 47.54 -35.08 -46.08
CA SER A 965 47.71 -35.61 -47.43
C SER A 965 47.01 -36.97 -47.57
N LYS A 966 47.19 -37.64 -48.72
CA LYS A 966 46.68 -38.99 -48.97
C LYS A 966 47.53 -40.05 -48.29
N ASN A 967 48.85 -39.92 -48.36
CA ASN A 967 49.86 -40.76 -47.71
C ASN A 967 51.20 -39.99 -47.66
N SER A 968 52.26 -40.58 -47.13
CA SER A 968 53.56 -39.90 -46.98
C SER A 968 54.25 -39.51 -48.29
N THR A 969 53.86 -40.07 -49.44
CA THR A 969 54.47 -39.77 -50.75
C THR A 969 53.54 -39.03 -51.72
N ASP A 970 52.23 -39.16 -51.57
CA ASP A 970 51.21 -38.64 -52.47
C ASP A 970 50.37 -37.56 -51.79
N GLY A 971 50.12 -36.47 -52.52
CA GLY A 971 49.12 -35.48 -52.16
C GLY A 971 47.69 -36.01 -52.28
N LEU A 972 46.72 -35.26 -51.75
CA LEU A 972 45.30 -35.51 -51.93
C LEU A 972 44.92 -35.55 -53.42
N ASP A 973 44.04 -36.49 -53.77
CA ASP A 973 43.45 -36.58 -55.10
C ASP A 973 42.44 -35.43 -55.33
N ASP A 974 42.12 -35.14 -56.59
CA ASP A 974 41.06 -34.19 -56.95
C ASP A 974 39.73 -34.60 -56.31
N GLY A 975 39.11 -33.68 -55.57
CA GLY A 975 37.89 -34.00 -54.83
C GLY A 975 37.51 -32.97 -53.78
N VAL A 976 36.37 -33.25 -53.14
CA VAL A 976 35.83 -32.45 -52.03
C VAL A 976 36.02 -33.22 -50.74
N TYR A 977 36.64 -32.58 -49.74
CA TYR A 977 36.94 -33.15 -48.44
C TYR A 977 36.28 -32.32 -47.33
N THR A 978 35.83 -32.99 -46.27
CA THR A 978 35.25 -32.33 -45.08
C THR A 978 36.10 -32.58 -43.85
N TYR A 979 36.20 -31.61 -42.94
CA TYR A 979 36.93 -31.77 -41.68
C TYR A 979 36.30 -31.01 -40.51
N GLN A 980 36.51 -31.54 -39.30
CA GLN A 980 36.02 -30.99 -38.04
C GLN A 980 36.87 -31.52 -36.87
N ALA A 981 37.00 -30.77 -35.77
CA ALA A 981 37.66 -31.24 -34.55
C ALA A 981 36.72 -31.19 -33.33
N PHE A 982 36.97 -32.07 -32.37
CA PHE A 982 36.19 -32.23 -31.14
C PHE A 982 37.12 -32.24 -29.92
N ALA A 983 36.70 -31.59 -28.84
CA ALA A 983 37.36 -31.65 -27.53
C ALA A 983 36.33 -31.97 -26.45
N LYS A 984 36.64 -32.94 -25.59
CA LYS A 984 35.80 -33.35 -24.46
C LYS A 984 36.56 -33.22 -23.15
N ASP A 985 35.93 -32.69 -22.11
CA ASP A 985 36.50 -32.66 -20.76
C ASP A 985 36.30 -33.97 -19.97
N SER A 986 36.90 -34.03 -18.79
CA SER A 986 36.78 -35.14 -17.84
C SER A 986 35.37 -35.30 -17.25
N SER A 987 34.51 -34.28 -17.40
CA SER A 987 33.09 -34.30 -17.03
C SER A 987 32.17 -34.76 -18.18
N SER A 988 32.76 -35.18 -19.31
CA SER A 988 32.08 -35.63 -20.53
C SER A 988 31.33 -34.53 -21.30
N ASN A 989 31.62 -33.25 -21.06
CA ASN A 989 31.15 -32.18 -21.92
C ASN A 989 32.03 -32.14 -23.17
N GLU A 990 31.42 -32.18 -24.35
CA GLU A 990 32.10 -32.13 -25.65
C GLU A 990 31.72 -30.85 -26.38
N ASN A 991 32.72 -30.15 -26.93
CA ASN A 991 32.52 -29.08 -27.90
C ASN A 991 33.27 -29.42 -29.20
N GLN A 992 32.90 -28.75 -30.29
CA GLN A 992 33.41 -29.03 -31.63
C GLN A 992 33.63 -27.74 -32.43
N THR A 993 34.55 -27.76 -33.38
CA THR A 993 34.62 -26.71 -34.41
C THR A 993 33.40 -26.80 -35.32
N GLU A 994 33.18 -25.80 -36.17
CA GLU A 994 32.31 -25.97 -37.32
C GLU A 994 32.83 -27.07 -38.27
N VAL A 995 31.94 -27.63 -39.10
CA VAL A 995 32.35 -28.50 -40.20
C VAL A 995 32.81 -27.62 -41.36
N ARG A 996 34.01 -27.88 -41.90
CA ARG A 996 34.53 -27.18 -43.08
C ARG A 996 34.65 -28.11 -44.28
N THR A 997 34.48 -27.55 -45.46
CA THR A 997 34.65 -28.22 -46.75
C THR A 997 35.81 -27.58 -47.52
N ILE A 998 36.62 -28.39 -48.20
CA ILE A 998 37.69 -27.94 -49.10
C ILE A 998 37.67 -28.74 -50.41
N THR A 999 37.87 -28.05 -51.54
CA THR A 999 37.97 -28.66 -52.86
C THR A 999 39.43 -28.62 -53.35
N VAL A 1000 40.01 -29.78 -53.64
CA VAL A 1000 41.36 -29.93 -54.23
C VAL A 1000 41.22 -30.16 -55.73
N ASN A 1001 41.91 -29.35 -56.54
CA ASN A 1001 41.99 -29.46 -58.00
C ASN A 1001 43.48 -29.45 -58.42
N ALA A 1002 44.15 -30.60 -58.33
CA ALA A 1002 45.57 -30.79 -58.61
C ALA A 1002 45.92 -30.72 -60.11
N THR A 1003 44.95 -30.85 -61.02
CA THR A 1003 45.22 -30.71 -62.47
C THR A 1003 45.25 -29.23 -62.89
N ALA A 1004 46.43 -28.72 -63.24
CA ALA A 1004 46.54 -27.48 -64.01
C ALA A 1004 45.92 -27.67 -65.40
N ASP A 1005 44.97 -26.80 -65.75
CA ASP A 1005 44.35 -26.70 -67.06
C ASP A 1005 45.39 -26.29 -68.11
N GLU A 1006 45.96 -27.25 -68.85
CA GLU A 1006 46.66 -27.01 -70.11
C GLU A 1006 45.64 -26.74 -71.25
N THR A 1007 44.86 -25.65 -71.17
CA THR A 1007 44.13 -25.14 -72.34
C THR A 1007 44.09 -23.60 -72.41
N LEU A 1008 45.23 -22.96 -72.64
CA LEU A 1008 45.22 -21.58 -73.18
C LEU A 1008 44.79 -21.60 -74.66
N PRO A 1009 43.80 -20.80 -75.10
CA PRO A 1009 43.48 -20.65 -76.50
C PRO A 1009 44.54 -19.78 -77.19
N LEU A 1010 45.08 -20.30 -78.29
CA LEU A 1010 45.88 -19.57 -79.29
C LEU A 1010 45.16 -18.29 -79.74
N ILE A 1011 45.78 -17.13 -79.52
CA ILE A 1011 45.50 -15.91 -80.29
C ILE A 1011 46.79 -15.52 -81.03
N TYR A 1012 46.70 -15.55 -82.36
CA TYR A 1012 47.77 -15.12 -83.27
C TYR A 1012 47.57 -13.64 -83.65
N LEU A 1013 48.67 -12.89 -83.51
CA LEU A 1013 49.20 -11.80 -84.32
C LEU A 1013 48.96 -10.30 -84.00
N GLU A 1014 50.14 -9.67 -83.88
CA GLU A 1014 50.61 -8.38 -84.43
C GLU A 1014 50.55 -7.11 -83.58
N SER A 1015 51.68 -6.86 -82.90
CA SER A 1015 52.65 -5.77 -83.11
C SER A 1015 52.21 -4.29 -83.11
N PRO A 1016 53.12 -3.39 -82.66
CA PRO A 1016 52.80 -2.38 -81.65
C PRO A 1016 52.80 -0.95 -82.19
N THR A 1017 52.02 -0.05 -81.60
CA THR A 1017 52.35 1.38 -81.59
C THR A 1017 51.81 2.11 -80.35
N ASN A 1018 52.76 2.60 -79.56
CA ASN A 1018 52.88 4.00 -79.15
C ASN A 1018 51.72 4.69 -78.40
N ASN A 1019 52.02 5.01 -77.14
CA ASN A 1019 52.21 6.38 -76.64
C ASN A 1019 51.19 6.92 -75.63
N THR A 1020 51.78 7.63 -74.65
CA THR A 1020 51.27 8.66 -73.75
C THR A 1020 50.35 8.31 -72.56
N GLN A 1021 50.96 8.43 -71.37
CA GLN A 1021 50.63 9.33 -70.25
C GLN A 1021 49.16 9.45 -69.81
N ASN A 1022 48.90 9.22 -68.51
CA ASN A 1022 48.86 10.23 -67.40
C ASN A 1022 47.96 9.66 -66.27
N THR A 1023 48.52 9.35 -65.10
CA THR A 1023 48.55 10.15 -63.84
C THR A 1023 47.45 9.80 -62.84
N THR A 1024 47.91 9.69 -61.58
CA THR A 1024 47.22 10.02 -60.30
C THR A 1024 46.06 9.11 -59.88
N ASP A 1025 45.86 8.72 -58.62
CA ASP A 1025 46.53 9.01 -57.35
C ASP A 1025 46.08 7.96 -56.32
N ASN A 1026 46.93 7.73 -55.33
CA ASN A 1026 46.67 7.36 -53.93
C ASN A 1026 45.37 6.64 -53.50
N THR A 1027 45.55 5.38 -53.07
CA THR A 1027 45.44 4.85 -51.67
C THR A 1027 44.42 5.44 -50.69
N PRO A 1028 43.99 4.68 -49.66
CA PRO A 1028 44.46 3.35 -49.22
C PRO A 1028 43.54 2.18 -49.57
#